data_AF-A0A9B0U603-F1
#
_entry.id   AF-A0A9B0U603-F1
#
_cell.length_a   1.000
_cell.length_b   1.000
_cell.length_c   1.000
_cell.angle_alpha   90.00
_cell.angle_beta   90.00
_cell.angle_gamma   90.00
#
_symmetry.space_group_name_H-M   'P 1'
#
loop_
_entity.id
_entity.type
_entity.pdbx_description
1 polymer ?
#
loop_
_entity_poly.entity_id
_entity_poly.type
_entity_poly.pdbx_seq_one_letter_code
_entity_poly.pdbx_strand_id
1 'polypeptide(L)'
;MPFLGAEHISLNYPWHGIVSNWSIKSSNKGSSDTVVIVFYFLAVVSVGLWAMLSSNRATVDDFFLAGRKLIWWPMGASLYASNIGSSYILGLAGVGASSGIAIGAFEWNTVFLLMVLGWIFVPIYIKAEVMTVPEYLRKRFGGCRIQIFLSLLTLFLYVFNKISVDVFSGAMFMRLVMGLDVYLAILILLTFCGIYTITGGFTAVIYTDTLHAVVMLLGSMVLMVFAFKEVGGYQGLWVNYMNAIPSIVSEGNWTAKPECYTPRPDSFHIFRHPIHGDLPWPGIVFGLSILSLCSWCTNQMIVQRCLAAKNLTHVKAGCILCGYLKLLPMFSIVMPGMISRVLFPDKVACAVPSECLKHCGTRISCSNIAYPVLVMELIPVGLRGFIMSALWASLMSSLTSVFNGASALFTLDIYTRLRPVATEKELMITGRFFIILLLAISMAWIPVGLTLQGGHLFEYILSMTTYLAPPVAAVFLLAVFCKRVNEQGAFWGLTGGLLIGLTRMVVEFVYGPYNCEQSSRCPALICGIHFLYFTIILFLLSVLIILGISFATDPIPDKHLHRLCWSLRNSQEERVDLDKETRRKSVSQPTTQPVSDVQIQDRSYLWKTWDLFCGLELKPDPKLAPGESLGLERTGPVDMLETPLGKKLLKASGLLLLVLLVLGHILFF
;
A
#
# COMPACT_ATOMS: atom_id res chain seq x y z
N MET A 1 39.11 20.34 -7.62
CA MET A 1 40.18 20.81 -6.72
C MET A 1 39.88 22.26 -6.34
N PRO A 2 40.12 22.71 -5.11
CA PRO A 2 40.21 21.98 -3.84
C PRO A 2 39.16 22.50 -2.83
N PHE A 3 38.81 21.72 -1.81
CA PHE A 3 38.60 22.21 -0.44
C PHE A 3 38.56 20.98 0.49
N LEU A 4 39.74 20.64 1.00
CA LEU A 4 39.95 19.88 2.22
C LEU A 4 40.16 20.92 3.33
N GLY A 5 39.32 20.87 4.36
CA GLY A 5 39.47 21.63 5.59
C GLY A 5 38.81 20.82 6.69
N ALA A 6 39.63 20.07 7.44
CA ALA A 6 39.20 19.31 8.60
C ALA A 6 39.08 20.27 9.79
N GLU A 7 37.85 20.49 10.26
CA GLU A 7 37.58 21.05 11.59
C GLU A 7 36.78 20.03 12.40
N HIS A 8 37.19 19.90 13.66
CA HIS A 8 36.65 18.99 14.67
C HIS A 8 35.11 19.02 14.73
N ILE A 9 34.47 17.92 14.31
CA ILE A 9 33.04 17.67 14.52
C ILE A 9 32.85 17.34 16.01
N SER A 10 32.55 18.37 16.80
CA SER A 10 31.84 18.18 18.07
C SER A 10 30.42 17.71 17.73
N LEU A 11 30.03 16.54 18.23
CA LEU A 11 28.69 15.95 18.13
C LEU A 11 27.68 16.75 18.97
N ASN A 12 27.47 18.02 18.63
CA ASN A 12 26.33 18.78 19.10
C ASN A 12 25.23 18.68 18.04
N TYR A 13 24.29 17.76 18.26
CA TYR A 13 23.08 17.63 17.45
C TYR A 13 22.32 18.97 17.44
N PRO A 14 22.17 19.67 16.30
CA PRO A 14 21.58 21.03 16.25
C PRO A 14 20.08 21.10 16.56
N TRP A 15 19.44 19.97 16.85
CA TRP A 15 17.99 19.81 16.76
C TRP A 15 17.26 19.81 18.11
N HIS A 16 17.99 19.83 19.24
CA HIS A 16 17.35 19.89 20.56
C HIS A 16 16.52 21.17 20.82
N GLY A 17 16.65 22.21 19.98
CA GLY A 17 15.98 23.50 20.16
C GLY A 17 14.78 23.81 19.23
N ILE A 18 14.66 23.18 18.06
CA ILE A 18 13.65 23.58 17.03
C ILE A 18 12.37 22.73 17.09
N VAL A 19 12.43 21.61 17.82
CA VAL A 19 11.42 20.56 17.80
C VAL A 19 10.52 20.60 19.05
N SER A 20 10.52 21.64 19.88
CA SER A 20 10.04 21.50 21.27
C SER A 20 8.62 21.99 21.61
N ASN A 21 7.82 22.65 20.74
CA ASN A 21 6.55 23.26 21.23
C ASN A 21 5.31 23.23 20.32
N TRP A 22 5.27 22.43 19.25
CA TRP A 22 4.07 22.30 18.41
C TRP A 22 3.22 21.10 18.83
N SER A 23 2.28 21.32 19.75
CA SER A 23 1.22 20.37 20.08
C SER A 23 -0.12 21.10 20.01
N ILE A 24 -1.16 20.43 19.51
CA ILE A 24 -2.53 20.96 19.64
C ILE A 24 -2.86 20.80 21.12
N LYS A 25 -2.76 21.90 21.87
CA LYS A 25 -2.95 21.91 23.33
C LYS A 25 -4.40 21.56 23.64
N SER A 26 -4.68 20.26 23.82
CA SER A 26 -5.99 19.78 24.27
C SER A 26 -6.26 20.30 25.67
N SER A 27 -7.34 21.07 25.83
CA SER A 27 -8.03 21.20 27.11
C SER A 27 -8.52 19.80 27.50
N ASN A 28 -7.98 19.21 28.57
CA ASN A 28 -8.27 17.87 29.10
C ASN A 28 -8.16 16.67 28.13
N LYS A 29 -7.09 15.88 28.27
CA LYS A 29 -7.16 14.45 27.93
C LYS A 29 -8.11 13.79 28.93
N GLY A 30 -9.36 13.57 28.53
CA GLY A 30 -10.31 12.83 29.35
C GLY A 30 -9.77 11.41 29.59
N SER A 31 -9.82 10.93 30.84
CA SER A 31 -9.48 9.54 31.19
C SER A 31 -10.20 8.52 30.29
N SER A 32 -11.41 8.86 29.82
CA SER A 32 -12.20 8.08 28.89
C SER A 32 -11.53 7.80 27.54
N ASP A 33 -10.76 8.75 26.97
CA ASP A 33 -10.09 8.54 25.68
C ASP A 33 -9.03 7.44 25.78
N THR A 34 -8.24 7.48 26.86
CA THR A 34 -7.21 6.48 27.14
C THR A 34 -7.83 5.10 27.33
N VAL A 35 -8.96 5.00 28.04
CA VAL A 35 -9.65 3.72 28.26
C VAL A 35 -10.10 3.10 26.94
N VAL A 36 -10.67 3.90 26.02
CA VAL A 36 -11.11 3.41 24.70
C VAL A 36 -9.92 2.92 23.87
N ILE A 37 -8.81 3.65 23.90
CA ILE A 37 -7.58 3.26 23.19
C ILE A 37 -7.02 1.95 23.72
N VAL A 38 -6.93 1.80 25.05
CA VAL A 38 -6.46 0.57 25.70
C VAL A 38 -7.37 -0.61 25.34
N PHE A 39 -8.69 -0.43 25.39
CA PHE A 39 -9.65 -1.46 24.99
C PHE A 39 -9.47 -1.89 23.54
N TYR A 40 -9.24 -0.95 22.63
CA TYR A 40 -8.93 -1.24 21.24
C TYR A 40 -7.65 -2.09 21.08
N PHE A 41 -6.55 -1.72 21.75
CA PHE A 41 -5.32 -2.51 21.70
C PHE A 41 -5.51 -3.92 22.27
N LEU A 42 -6.26 -4.06 23.36
CA LEU A 42 -6.63 -5.36 23.91
C LEU A 42 -7.43 -6.19 22.90
N ALA A 43 -8.42 -5.60 22.23
CA ALA A 43 -9.21 -6.28 21.21
C ALA A 43 -8.35 -6.78 20.04
N VAL A 44 -7.40 -5.96 19.56
CA VAL A 44 -6.46 -6.36 18.50
C VAL A 44 -5.59 -7.54 18.94
N VAL A 45 -5.03 -7.48 20.16
CA VAL A 45 -4.22 -8.57 20.70
C VAL A 45 -5.06 -9.84 20.89
N SER A 46 -6.30 -9.72 21.41
CA SER A 46 -7.20 -10.86 21.57
C SER A 46 -7.55 -11.53 20.24
N VAL A 47 -7.90 -10.75 19.20
CA VAL A 47 -8.19 -11.28 17.86
C VAL A 47 -6.94 -11.91 17.24
N GLY A 48 -5.77 -11.27 17.39
CA GLY A 48 -4.49 -11.79 16.90
C GLY A 48 -4.10 -13.11 17.55
N LEU A 49 -4.22 -13.21 18.89
CA LEU A 49 -3.96 -14.43 19.64
C LEU A 49 -4.97 -15.53 19.33
N TRP A 50 -6.27 -15.20 19.23
CA TRP A 50 -7.30 -16.17 18.84
C TRP A 50 -7.05 -16.73 17.43
N ALA A 51 -6.75 -15.87 16.46
CA ALA A 51 -6.43 -16.27 15.09
C ALA A 51 -5.15 -17.13 15.04
N MET A 52 -4.16 -16.80 15.87
CA MET A 52 -2.93 -17.58 16.01
C MET A 52 -3.19 -19.00 16.56
N LEU A 53 -4.04 -19.12 17.58
CA LEU A 53 -4.34 -20.41 18.22
C LEU A 53 -5.28 -21.29 17.38
N SER A 54 -6.14 -20.66 16.56
CA SER A 54 -7.10 -21.38 15.70
C SER A 54 -6.55 -21.77 14.33
N SER A 55 -5.42 -21.22 13.91
CA SER A 55 -4.84 -21.48 12.57
C SER A 55 -3.82 -22.62 12.58
N ASN A 56 -3.87 -23.46 11.54
CA ASN A 56 -2.80 -24.41 11.25
C ASN A 56 -1.64 -23.65 10.59
N ARG A 57 -0.40 -23.84 11.06
CA ARG A 57 0.78 -23.06 10.63
C ARG A 57 1.96 -23.97 10.22
N ALA A 58 1.66 -25.21 9.89
CA ALA A 58 2.68 -26.24 9.65
C ALA A 58 3.38 -26.10 8.28
N THR A 59 2.70 -25.51 7.29
CA THR A 59 3.18 -25.43 5.91
C THR A 59 3.42 -23.99 5.42
N VAL A 60 4.21 -23.84 4.36
CA VAL A 60 4.49 -22.54 3.72
C VAL A 60 3.22 -21.90 3.12
N ASP A 61 2.32 -22.70 2.53
CA ASP A 61 1.02 -22.23 2.00
C ASP A 61 0.10 -21.79 3.15
N ASP A 62 0.12 -22.48 4.29
CA ASP A 62 -0.59 -22.03 5.49
C ASP A 62 -0.03 -20.71 6.04
N PHE A 63 1.30 -20.56 6.10
CA PHE A 63 1.94 -19.37 6.66
C PHE A 63 1.77 -18.12 5.78
N PHE A 64 1.90 -18.24 4.45
CA PHE A 64 1.84 -17.09 3.52
C PHE A 64 0.47 -16.90 2.85
N LEU A 65 -0.37 -17.94 2.74
CA LEU A 65 -1.67 -17.89 2.05
C LEU A 65 -2.84 -18.37 2.91
N ALA A 66 -2.64 -18.57 4.22
CA ALA A 66 -3.71 -19.02 5.14
C ALA A 66 -4.40 -20.32 4.68
N GLY A 67 -3.65 -21.19 3.98
CA GLY A 67 -4.14 -22.47 3.45
C GLY A 67 -5.25 -22.30 2.41
N ARG A 68 -5.35 -21.12 1.78
CA ARG A 68 -6.35 -20.74 0.77
C ARG A 68 -7.79 -20.98 1.24
N LYS A 69 -8.11 -20.62 2.48
CA LYS A 69 -9.44 -20.82 3.09
C LYS A 69 -10.20 -19.52 3.33
N LEU A 70 -9.68 -18.37 2.88
CA LEU A 70 -10.30 -17.09 3.16
C LEU A 70 -11.63 -16.93 2.41
N ILE A 71 -12.67 -16.58 3.16
CA ILE A 71 -13.97 -16.20 2.63
C ILE A 71 -13.96 -14.72 2.21
N TRP A 72 -15.02 -14.29 1.52
CA TRP A 72 -15.02 -13.03 0.78
C TRP A 72 -14.98 -11.76 1.64
N TRP A 73 -15.61 -11.75 2.82
CA TRP A 73 -15.76 -10.54 3.62
C TRP A 73 -14.49 -10.14 4.39
N PRO A 74 -13.74 -11.05 5.08
CA PRO A 74 -12.46 -10.68 5.70
C PRO A 74 -11.43 -10.33 4.64
N MET A 75 -11.46 -11.03 3.50
CA MET A 75 -10.59 -10.71 2.37
C MET A 75 -10.87 -9.29 1.83
N GLY A 76 -12.13 -8.94 1.58
CA GLY A 76 -12.49 -7.60 1.10
C GLY A 76 -12.19 -6.48 2.10
N ALA A 77 -12.45 -6.72 3.39
CA ALA A 77 -12.13 -5.80 4.47
C ALA A 77 -10.60 -5.59 4.61
N SER A 78 -9.83 -6.67 4.53
CA SER A 78 -8.37 -6.61 4.58
C SER A 78 -7.76 -5.96 3.34
N LEU A 79 -8.34 -6.13 2.15
CA LEU A 79 -7.95 -5.38 0.94
C LEU A 79 -8.15 -3.86 1.14
N TYR A 80 -9.24 -3.45 1.79
CA TYR A 80 -9.51 -2.06 2.10
C TYR A 80 -8.53 -1.52 3.16
N ALA A 81 -8.39 -2.20 4.31
CA ALA A 81 -7.56 -1.75 5.42
C ALA A 81 -6.06 -1.69 5.07
N SER A 82 -5.56 -2.67 4.31
CA SER A 82 -4.18 -2.69 3.85
C SER A 82 -3.82 -1.56 2.86
N ASN A 83 -4.84 -0.95 2.23
CA ASN A 83 -4.63 0.17 1.31
C ASN A 83 -4.83 1.53 1.99
N ILE A 84 -5.86 1.68 2.85
CA ILE A 84 -6.12 2.92 3.59
C ILE A 84 -5.17 3.01 4.80
N GLY A 85 -3.91 3.35 4.54
CA GLY A 85 -2.92 3.68 5.57
C GLY A 85 -3.10 5.10 6.14
N SER A 86 -2.38 5.43 7.21
CA SER A 86 -2.47 6.77 7.82
C SER A 86 -2.08 7.88 6.87
N SER A 87 -1.12 7.58 5.98
CA SER A 87 -0.64 8.46 4.93
C SER A 87 -1.74 8.82 3.94
N TYR A 88 -2.65 7.88 3.66
CA TYR A 88 -3.84 8.14 2.87
C TYR A 88 -4.84 9.01 3.64
N ILE A 89 -5.05 8.78 4.93
CA ILE A 89 -6.00 9.59 5.71
C ILE A 89 -5.52 11.05 5.80
N LEU A 90 -4.27 11.27 6.19
CA LEU A 90 -3.69 12.62 6.30
C LEU A 90 -3.51 13.26 4.91
N GLY A 91 -3.06 12.49 3.92
CA GLY A 91 -2.82 12.97 2.56
C GLY A 91 -4.09 13.33 1.80
N LEU A 92 -5.09 12.44 1.76
CA LEU A 92 -6.37 12.71 1.08
C LEU A 92 -7.13 13.85 1.74
N ALA A 93 -7.13 13.93 3.08
CA ALA A 93 -7.75 15.05 3.77
C ALA A 93 -6.97 16.36 3.57
N GLY A 94 -5.64 16.29 3.51
CA GLY A 94 -4.79 17.46 3.26
C GLY A 94 -4.98 18.02 1.85
N VAL A 95 -4.91 17.16 0.83
CA VAL A 95 -5.21 17.57 -0.55
C VAL A 95 -6.67 17.98 -0.69
N GLY A 96 -7.60 17.33 0.02
CA GLY A 96 -8.99 17.77 0.12
C GLY A 96 -9.10 19.20 0.66
N ALA A 97 -8.39 19.51 1.75
CA ALA A 97 -8.35 20.84 2.34
C ALA A 97 -7.75 21.89 1.39
N SER A 98 -6.63 21.59 0.74
CA SER A 98 -5.92 22.55 -0.11
C SER A 98 -6.59 22.74 -1.48
N SER A 99 -7.08 21.66 -2.08
CA SER A 99 -7.43 21.58 -3.49
C SER A 99 -8.92 21.23 -3.73
N GLY A 100 -9.60 20.55 -2.81
CA GLY A 100 -11.01 20.20 -2.91
C GLY A 100 -11.26 18.75 -3.34
N ILE A 101 -12.41 18.47 -3.97
CA ILE A 101 -12.90 17.09 -4.14
C ILE A 101 -12.20 16.27 -5.22
N ALA A 102 -11.43 16.88 -6.13
CA ALA A 102 -10.86 16.17 -7.28
C ALA A 102 -9.93 15.02 -6.90
N ILE A 103 -9.27 15.10 -5.74
CA ILE A 103 -8.46 14.00 -5.20
C ILE A 103 -9.28 12.73 -4.94
N GLY A 104 -10.60 12.86 -4.70
CA GLY A 104 -11.51 11.72 -4.57
C GLY A 104 -11.55 10.81 -5.81
N ALA A 105 -11.15 11.33 -6.98
CA ALA A 105 -11.01 10.53 -8.19
C ALA A 105 -9.92 9.44 -8.07
N PHE A 106 -8.90 9.62 -7.21
CA PHE A 106 -7.90 8.58 -6.92
C PHE A 106 -8.53 7.32 -6.34
N GLU A 107 -9.52 7.50 -5.46
CA GLU A 107 -10.23 6.42 -4.81
C GLU A 107 -11.26 5.78 -5.74
N TRP A 108 -11.98 6.59 -6.50
CA TRP A 108 -13.03 6.14 -7.41
C TRP A 108 -12.48 5.44 -8.66
N ASN A 109 -11.39 5.93 -9.26
CA ASN A 109 -10.72 5.27 -10.37
C ASN A 109 -10.25 3.85 -10.01
N THR A 110 -9.77 3.67 -8.78
CA THR A 110 -9.35 2.38 -8.24
C THR A 110 -10.47 1.33 -8.27
N VAL A 111 -11.74 1.71 -8.12
CA VAL A 111 -12.88 0.77 -8.11
C VAL A 111 -12.96 0.00 -9.44
N PHE A 112 -12.68 0.67 -10.56
CA PHE A 112 -12.60 0.01 -11.87
C PHE A 112 -11.46 -1.02 -11.92
N LEU A 113 -10.28 -0.65 -11.44
CA LEU A 113 -9.11 -1.54 -11.44
C LEU A 113 -9.26 -2.72 -10.46
N LEU A 114 -10.03 -2.56 -9.39
CA LEU A 114 -10.42 -3.68 -8.51
C LEU A 114 -11.26 -4.73 -9.25
N MET A 115 -12.14 -4.31 -10.17
CA MET A 115 -12.88 -5.26 -11.01
C MET A 115 -11.94 -5.95 -12.00
N VAL A 116 -11.00 -5.21 -12.60
CA VAL A 116 -9.96 -5.77 -13.46
C VAL A 116 -9.10 -6.80 -12.71
N LEU A 117 -8.71 -6.52 -11.47
CA LEU A 117 -8.00 -7.44 -10.59
C LEU A 117 -8.77 -8.76 -10.43
N GLY A 118 -10.03 -8.70 -9.99
CA GLY A 118 -10.83 -9.87 -9.67
C GLY A 118 -11.25 -10.72 -10.88
N TRP A 119 -11.46 -10.11 -12.05
CA TRP A 119 -11.94 -10.82 -13.26
C TRP A 119 -10.84 -11.18 -14.26
N ILE A 120 -9.68 -10.54 -14.19
CA ILE A 120 -8.62 -10.73 -15.19
C ILE A 120 -7.33 -11.25 -14.53
N PHE A 121 -6.74 -10.48 -13.63
CA PHE A 121 -5.40 -10.78 -13.11
C PHE A 121 -5.41 -11.97 -12.14
N VAL A 122 -6.27 -11.96 -11.11
CA VAL A 122 -6.31 -13.03 -10.11
C VAL A 122 -6.63 -14.40 -10.72
N PRO A 123 -7.62 -14.55 -11.62
CA PRO A 123 -7.84 -15.84 -12.29
C PRO A 123 -6.60 -16.40 -12.98
N ILE A 124 -5.80 -15.53 -13.61
CA ILE A 124 -4.55 -15.94 -14.27
C ILE A 124 -3.52 -16.33 -13.22
N TYR A 125 -3.35 -15.56 -12.15
CA TYR A 125 -2.38 -15.89 -11.09
C TYR A 125 -2.72 -17.19 -10.36
N ILE A 126 -4.00 -17.46 -10.08
CA ILE A 126 -4.44 -18.73 -9.49
C ILE A 126 -4.14 -19.88 -10.45
N LYS A 127 -4.47 -19.77 -11.74
CA LYS A 127 -4.17 -20.80 -12.75
C LYS A 127 -2.67 -20.96 -13.02
N ALA A 128 -1.88 -19.91 -12.79
CA ALA A 128 -0.42 -19.95 -12.86
C ALA A 128 0.20 -20.68 -11.65
N GLU A 129 -0.58 -20.92 -10.59
CA GLU A 129 -0.15 -21.57 -9.35
C GLU A 129 1.06 -20.86 -8.74
N VAL A 130 1.00 -19.53 -8.65
CA VAL A 130 2.07 -18.70 -8.07
C VAL A 130 1.70 -18.25 -6.67
N MET A 131 2.72 -17.97 -5.87
CA MET A 131 2.57 -17.33 -4.56
C MET A 131 3.02 -15.87 -4.59
N THR A 132 3.94 -15.52 -5.49
CA THR A 132 4.41 -14.15 -5.68
C THR A 132 4.12 -13.62 -7.08
N VAL A 133 3.92 -12.31 -7.16
CA VAL A 133 3.68 -11.61 -8.43
C VAL A 133 4.92 -11.65 -9.35
N PRO A 134 6.17 -11.49 -8.86
CA PRO A 134 7.35 -11.69 -9.70
C PRO A 134 7.54 -13.14 -10.19
N GLU A 135 7.13 -14.14 -9.41
CA GLU A 135 7.14 -15.55 -9.85
C GLU A 135 6.26 -15.78 -11.08
N TYR A 136 5.12 -15.08 -11.20
CA TYR A 136 4.31 -15.13 -12.42
C TYR A 136 5.10 -14.72 -13.66
N LEU A 137 5.90 -13.65 -13.57
CA LEU A 137 6.71 -13.22 -14.72
C LEU A 137 7.83 -14.20 -15.04
N ARG A 138 8.41 -14.87 -14.04
CA ARG A 138 9.32 -16.00 -14.28
C ARG A 138 8.63 -17.12 -15.04
N LYS A 139 7.45 -17.57 -14.62
CA LYS A 139 6.71 -18.62 -15.35
C LYS A 139 6.32 -18.16 -16.76
N ARG A 140 5.97 -16.87 -16.94
CA ARG A 140 5.50 -16.30 -18.21
C ARG A 140 6.60 -16.07 -19.24
N PHE A 141 7.76 -15.57 -18.83
CA PHE A 141 8.84 -15.20 -19.75
C PHE A 141 10.04 -16.16 -19.68
N GLY A 142 10.10 -16.99 -18.65
CA GLY A 142 11.28 -17.79 -18.33
C GLY A 142 12.38 -16.94 -17.70
N GLY A 143 13.43 -17.63 -17.25
CA GLY A 143 14.60 -16.97 -16.71
C GLY A 143 14.40 -16.32 -15.34
N CYS A 144 15.53 -15.90 -14.78
CA CYS A 144 15.64 -15.56 -13.38
C CYS A 144 15.74 -14.04 -13.13
N ARG A 145 16.03 -13.27 -14.18
CA ARG A 145 16.43 -11.86 -14.12
C ARG A 145 15.28 -10.95 -13.71
N ILE A 146 14.16 -11.01 -14.42
CA ILE A 146 12.98 -10.15 -14.18
C ILE A 146 12.42 -10.39 -12.77
N GLN A 147 12.30 -11.65 -12.32
CA GLN A 147 11.79 -11.96 -10.99
C GLN A 147 12.67 -11.34 -9.89
N ILE A 148 14.00 -11.52 -9.92
CA ILE A 148 14.90 -10.90 -8.94
C ILE A 148 14.80 -9.38 -9.01
N PHE A 149 14.87 -8.83 -10.22
CA PHE A 149 14.91 -7.39 -10.41
C PHE A 149 13.65 -6.72 -9.83
N LEU A 150 12.47 -7.25 -10.12
CA LEU A 150 11.21 -6.74 -9.57
C LEU A 150 11.06 -7.01 -8.07
N SER A 151 11.57 -8.14 -7.56
CA SER A 151 11.55 -8.42 -6.11
C SER A 151 12.40 -7.41 -5.36
N LEU A 152 13.64 -7.16 -5.82
CA LEU A 152 14.54 -6.17 -5.24
C LEU A 152 13.99 -4.75 -5.35
N LEU A 153 13.45 -4.39 -6.52
CA LEU A 153 12.81 -3.08 -6.73
C LEU A 153 11.63 -2.90 -5.78
N THR A 154 10.75 -3.90 -5.65
CA THR A 154 9.57 -3.82 -4.77
C THR A 154 9.98 -3.73 -3.30
N LEU A 155 10.96 -4.54 -2.86
CA LEU A 155 11.50 -4.47 -1.50
C LEU A 155 12.11 -3.10 -1.20
N PHE A 156 12.86 -2.53 -2.14
CA PHE A 156 13.39 -1.17 -2.04
C PHE A 156 12.26 -0.15 -1.87
N LEU A 157 11.23 -0.19 -2.74
CA LEU A 157 10.09 0.73 -2.66
C LEU A 157 9.28 0.55 -1.37
N TYR A 158 9.17 -0.66 -0.83
CA TYR A 158 8.51 -0.90 0.45
C TYR A 158 9.23 -0.22 1.61
N VAL A 159 10.56 -0.31 1.68
CA VAL A 159 11.35 0.33 2.76
C VAL A 159 11.34 1.85 2.60
N PHE A 160 11.76 2.35 1.43
CA PHE A 160 12.04 3.78 1.24
C PHE A 160 10.79 4.63 0.99
N ASN A 161 9.74 4.06 0.40
CA ASN A 161 8.47 4.78 0.19
C ASN A 161 7.41 4.35 1.19
N LYS A 162 6.93 3.12 1.12
CA LYS A 162 5.68 2.75 1.81
C LYS A 162 5.81 2.78 3.33
N ILE A 163 6.80 2.08 3.91
CA ILE A 163 7.02 1.99 5.36
C ILE A 163 7.40 3.36 5.92
N SER A 164 8.38 4.03 5.30
CA SER A 164 8.86 5.33 5.77
C SER A 164 7.72 6.35 5.90
N VAL A 165 6.82 6.38 4.93
CA VAL A 165 5.69 7.32 4.91
C VAL A 165 4.62 6.98 5.93
N ASP A 166 4.26 5.70 6.07
CA ASP A 166 3.26 5.29 7.04
C ASP A 166 3.77 5.51 8.48
N VAL A 167 5.04 5.18 8.76
CA VAL A 167 5.66 5.41 10.07
C VAL A 167 5.73 6.90 10.39
N PHE A 168 6.20 7.75 9.46
CA PHE A 168 6.29 9.19 9.69
C PHE A 168 4.91 9.83 9.88
N SER A 169 3.96 9.53 8.98
CA SER A 169 2.59 10.04 9.06
C SER A 169 1.95 9.66 10.40
N GLY A 170 2.14 8.42 10.85
CA GLY A 170 1.69 7.97 12.15
C GLY A 170 2.35 8.69 13.30
N ALA A 171 3.68 8.81 13.28
CA ALA A 171 4.42 9.47 14.35
C ALA A 171 4.08 10.96 14.48
N MET A 172 3.93 11.65 13.34
CA MET A 172 3.49 13.04 13.29
C MET A 172 2.09 13.19 13.90
N PHE A 173 1.16 12.30 13.53
CA PHE A 173 -0.17 12.26 14.12
C PHE A 173 -0.13 12.04 15.65
N MET A 174 0.63 11.04 16.10
CA MET A 174 0.76 10.71 17.52
C MET A 174 1.32 11.88 18.33
N ARG A 175 2.27 12.60 17.76
CA ARG A 175 2.81 13.81 18.36
C ARG A 175 1.77 14.93 18.45
N LEU A 176 1.04 15.19 17.37
CA LEU A 176 0.04 16.26 17.34
C LEU A 176 -1.09 16.06 18.35
N VAL A 177 -1.52 14.80 18.51
CA VAL A 177 -2.70 14.45 19.32
C VAL A 177 -2.34 14.05 20.74
N MET A 178 -1.34 13.20 20.92
CA MET A 178 -0.95 12.70 22.24
C MET A 178 0.21 13.49 22.86
N GLY A 179 0.87 14.40 22.13
CA GLY A 179 2.07 15.06 22.63
C GLY A 179 3.20 14.08 22.94
N LEU A 180 3.16 12.88 22.34
CA LEU A 180 4.21 11.88 22.49
C LEU A 180 5.44 12.31 21.70
N ASP A 181 6.61 11.98 22.23
CA ASP A 181 7.84 12.06 21.46
C ASP A 181 7.74 11.15 20.21
N VAL A 182 8.23 11.66 19.07
CA VAL A 182 8.14 10.98 17.77
C VAL A 182 8.81 9.61 17.83
N TYR A 183 9.97 9.49 18.47
CA TYR A 183 10.70 8.24 18.59
C TYR A 183 9.98 7.23 19.47
N LEU A 184 9.40 7.70 20.59
CA LEU A 184 8.59 6.84 21.45
C LEU A 184 7.34 6.32 20.73
N ALA A 185 6.65 7.19 19.98
CA ALA A 185 5.47 6.81 19.20
C ALA A 185 5.81 5.73 18.15
N ILE A 186 6.93 5.90 17.44
CA ILE A 186 7.39 4.92 16.45
C ILE A 186 7.80 3.61 17.11
N LEU A 187 8.51 3.65 18.24
CA LEU A 187 8.92 2.46 18.96
C LEU A 187 7.70 1.62 19.36
N ILE A 188 6.69 2.26 19.98
CA ILE A 188 5.43 1.61 20.35
C ILE A 188 4.77 1.00 19.11
N LEU A 189 4.60 1.77 18.04
CA LEU A 189 3.99 1.33 16.79
C LEU A 189 4.67 0.08 16.22
N LEU A 190 5.99 0.13 16.04
CA LEU A 190 6.77 -0.94 15.42
C LEU A 190 6.84 -2.18 16.31
N THR A 191 6.93 -2.02 17.64
CA THR A 191 6.89 -3.14 18.58
C THR A 191 5.55 -3.87 18.51
N PHE A 192 4.42 -3.15 18.58
CA PHE A 192 3.11 -3.79 18.46
C PHE A 192 2.96 -4.49 17.12
N CYS A 193 3.24 -3.80 15.99
CA CYS A 193 3.16 -4.38 14.66
C CYS A 193 4.04 -5.63 14.52
N GLY A 194 5.26 -5.59 15.05
CA GLY A 194 6.19 -6.72 15.01
C GLY A 194 5.67 -7.95 15.75
N ILE A 195 5.17 -7.78 16.99
CA ILE A 195 4.77 -8.91 17.85
C ILE A 195 3.75 -9.82 17.16
N TYR A 196 2.62 -9.30 16.69
CA TYR A 196 1.58 -10.16 16.10
C TYR A 196 1.86 -10.54 14.64
N THR A 197 2.62 -9.74 13.87
CA THR A 197 3.03 -10.14 12.51
C THR A 197 4.00 -11.33 12.55
N ILE A 198 4.98 -11.29 13.47
CA ILE A 198 5.99 -12.35 13.61
C ILE A 198 5.36 -13.63 14.16
N THR A 199 4.42 -13.53 15.09
CA THR A 199 3.85 -14.70 15.80
C THR A 199 2.66 -15.32 15.07
N GLY A 200 1.77 -14.50 14.51
CA GLY A 200 0.46 -14.91 14.02
C GLY A 200 0.43 -15.42 12.56
N GLY A 201 1.40 -15.04 11.73
CA GLY A 201 1.42 -15.37 10.29
C GLY A 201 0.29 -14.70 9.50
N PHE A 202 0.12 -15.06 8.23
CA PHE A 202 -0.80 -14.37 7.31
C PHE A 202 -2.27 -14.41 7.78
N THR A 203 -2.72 -15.53 8.37
CA THR A 203 -4.10 -15.65 8.88
C THR A 203 -4.41 -14.62 9.97
N ALA A 204 -3.50 -14.44 10.94
CA ALA A 204 -3.69 -13.46 12.00
C ALA A 204 -3.78 -12.04 11.43
N VAL A 205 -2.89 -11.71 10.47
CA VAL A 205 -2.89 -10.41 9.78
C VAL A 205 -4.25 -10.13 9.12
N ILE A 206 -4.86 -11.11 8.45
CA ILE A 206 -6.19 -10.92 7.81
C ILE A 206 -7.28 -10.63 8.83
N TYR A 207 -7.33 -11.36 9.94
CA TYR A 207 -8.37 -11.16 10.95
C TYR A 207 -8.18 -9.86 11.72
N THR A 208 -6.95 -9.48 12.06
CA THR A 208 -6.67 -8.17 12.66
C THR A 208 -6.97 -7.04 11.69
N ASP A 209 -6.63 -7.18 10.40
CA ASP A 209 -7.00 -6.22 9.36
C ASP A 209 -8.51 -6.05 9.21
N THR A 210 -9.26 -7.13 9.38
CA THR A 210 -10.72 -7.07 9.31
C THR A 210 -11.28 -6.26 10.48
N LEU A 211 -10.75 -6.44 11.68
CA LEU A 211 -11.05 -5.58 12.83
C LEU A 211 -10.65 -4.12 12.55
N HIS A 212 -9.45 -3.90 12.02
CA HIS A 212 -8.96 -2.57 11.67
C HIS A 212 -9.90 -1.87 10.67
N ALA A 213 -10.32 -2.56 9.61
CA ALA A 213 -11.24 -2.04 8.60
C ALA A 213 -12.55 -1.53 9.23
N VAL A 214 -13.13 -2.30 10.15
CA VAL A 214 -14.38 -1.94 10.84
C VAL A 214 -14.18 -0.71 11.72
N VAL A 215 -13.12 -0.69 12.54
CA VAL A 215 -12.82 0.44 13.42
C VAL A 215 -12.53 1.71 12.61
N MET A 216 -11.76 1.59 11.52
CA MET A 216 -11.47 2.69 10.60
C MET A 216 -12.73 3.27 9.96
N LEU A 217 -13.60 2.41 9.46
CA LEU A 217 -14.84 2.80 8.80
C LEU A 217 -15.79 3.53 9.76
N LEU A 218 -15.99 2.96 10.94
CA LEU A 218 -16.84 3.58 11.96
C LEU A 218 -16.24 4.90 12.46
N GLY A 219 -14.93 4.95 12.69
CA GLY A 219 -14.23 6.17 13.12
C GLY A 219 -14.34 7.30 12.11
N SER A 220 -14.17 7.01 10.82
CA SER A 220 -14.30 8.02 9.76
C SER A 220 -15.76 8.45 9.54
N MET A 221 -16.73 7.52 9.64
CA MET A 221 -18.16 7.85 9.56
C MET A 221 -18.61 8.76 10.70
N VAL A 222 -18.15 8.50 11.92
CA VAL A 222 -18.43 9.35 13.07
C VAL A 222 -17.88 10.76 12.83
N LEU A 223 -16.61 10.89 12.43
CA LEU A 223 -16.02 12.21 12.16
C LEU A 223 -16.79 12.95 11.07
N MET A 224 -17.15 12.25 9.99
CA MET A 224 -17.94 12.79 8.89
C MET A 224 -19.25 13.40 9.38
N VAL A 225 -20.03 12.67 10.18
CA VAL A 225 -21.33 13.16 10.69
C VAL A 225 -21.16 14.43 11.52
N PHE A 226 -20.17 14.47 12.41
CA PHE A 226 -19.90 15.67 13.23
C PHE A 226 -19.42 16.85 12.38
N ALA A 227 -18.48 16.61 11.46
CA ALA A 227 -17.94 17.65 10.57
C ALA A 227 -19.06 18.28 9.71
N PHE A 228 -19.91 17.45 9.09
CA PHE A 228 -21.02 17.95 8.29
C PHE A 228 -22.08 18.68 9.13
N LYS A 229 -22.32 18.26 10.37
CA LYS A 229 -23.24 18.98 11.26
C LYS A 229 -22.72 20.39 11.56
N GLU A 230 -21.43 20.53 11.85
CA GLU A 230 -20.83 21.80 12.24
C GLU A 230 -20.79 22.81 11.09
N VAL A 231 -20.51 22.34 9.87
CA VAL A 231 -20.44 23.22 8.69
C VAL A 231 -21.81 23.62 8.13
N GLY A 232 -22.91 23.06 8.63
CA GLY A 232 -24.27 23.30 8.12
C GLY A 232 -24.65 22.41 6.93
N GLY A 233 -24.10 21.19 6.85
CA GLY A 233 -24.34 20.21 5.79
C GLY A 233 -23.55 20.47 4.51
N TYR A 234 -23.88 19.74 3.44
CA TYR A 234 -23.18 19.86 2.16
C TYR A 234 -23.30 21.27 1.56
N GLN A 235 -24.47 21.91 1.68
CA GLN A 235 -24.68 23.27 1.20
C GLN A 235 -23.82 24.29 1.95
N GLY A 236 -23.70 24.13 3.27
CA GLY A 236 -22.82 24.97 4.08
C GLY A 236 -21.35 24.77 3.72
N LEU A 237 -20.91 23.53 3.45
CA LEU A 237 -19.57 23.27 2.93
C LEU A 237 -19.33 23.98 1.59
N TRP A 238 -20.25 23.87 0.64
CA TRP A 238 -20.13 24.51 -0.67
C TRP A 238 -19.93 26.03 -0.56
N VAL A 239 -20.78 26.70 0.21
CA VAL A 239 -20.77 28.17 0.35
C VAL A 239 -19.56 28.65 1.16
N ASN A 240 -19.26 27.98 2.28
CA ASN A 240 -18.23 28.45 3.20
C ASN A 240 -16.81 28.10 2.74
N TYR A 241 -16.62 27.01 1.99
CA TYR A 241 -15.30 26.59 1.52
C TYR A 241 -14.61 27.65 0.68
N MET A 242 -15.33 28.33 -0.22
CA MET A 242 -14.74 29.37 -1.08
C MET A 242 -14.28 30.61 -0.30
N ASN A 243 -14.81 30.83 0.91
CA ASN A 243 -14.46 31.95 1.78
C ASN A 243 -13.41 31.58 2.84
N ALA A 244 -12.92 30.32 2.85
CA ALA A 244 -12.01 29.81 3.87
C ALA A 244 -10.55 30.22 3.60
N ILE A 245 -10.26 31.48 3.89
CA ILE A 245 -8.97 32.17 3.70
C ILE A 245 -8.34 32.47 5.08
N PRO A 246 -7.02 32.25 5.28
CA PRO A 246 -6.35 32.62 6.53
C PRO A 246 -6.31 34.15 6.72
N SER A 247 -6.36 34.59 7.97
CA SER A 247 -6.31 35.99 8.38
C SER A 247 -4.94 36.64 8.12
N ILE A 248 -3.87 35.85 8.17
CA ILE A 248 -2.48 36.30 8.00
C ILE A 248 -1.94 35.77 6.67
N VAL A 249 -1.71 36.68 5.72
CA VAL A 249 -1.22 36.37 4.36
C VAL A 249 0.10 37.05 4.00
N SER A 250 0.60 37.93 4.87
CA SER A 250 1.82 38.71 4.66
C SER A 250 2.69 38.72 5.92
N GLU A 251 4.00 38.68 5.73
CA GLU A 251 5.01 38.79 6.78
C GLU A 251 6.10 39.78 6.36
N GLY A 252 6.22 40.88 7.10
CA GLY A 252 7.12 41.98 6.74
C GLY A 252 6.79 42.54 5.35
N ASN A 253 7.78 42.51 4.45
CA ASN A 253 7.63 42.98 3.06
C ASN A 253 7.21 41.88 2.08
N TRP A 254 6.98 40.65 2.54
CA TRP A 254 6.58 39.53 1.70
C TRP A 254 5.09 39.24 1.85
N THR A 255 4.39 39.09 0.74
CA THR A 255 2.97 38.67 0.72
C THR A 255 2.87 37.38 -0.09
N ALA A 256 2.19 36.39 0.49
CA ALA A 256 1.92 35.13 -0.22
C ALA A 256 1.10 35.41 -1.48
N LYS A 257 1.39 34.69 -2.56
CA LYS A 257 0.58 34.80 -3.78
C LYS A 257 -0.85 34.33 -3.50
N PRO A 258 -1.88 34.96 -4.08
CA PRO A 258 -3.28 34.56 -3.89
C PRO A 258 -3.51 33.06 -4.10
N GLU A 259 -2.86 32.45 -5.10
CA GLU A 259 -3.03 31.03 -5.42
C GLU A 259 -2.58 30.08 -4.29
N CYS A 260 -1.80 30.56 -3.33
CA CYS A 260 -1.31 29.75 -2.20
C CYS A 260 -2.32 29.65 -1.04
N TYR A 261 -3.24 30.60 -0.91
CA TYR A 261 -4.16 30.66 0.24
C TYR A 261 -5.64 30.77 -0.14
N THR A 262 -5.98 31.07 -1.40
CA THR A 262 -7.36 31.05 -1.85
C THR A 262 -7.75 29.65 -2.35
N PRO A 263 -8.96 29.17 -2.00
CA PRO A 263 -9.52 27.98 -2.63
C PRO A 263 -9.69 28.17 -4.14
N ARG A 264 -9.55 27.09 -4.91
CA ARG A 264 -9.73 27.16 -6.36
C ARG A 264 -11.21 27.27 -6.73
N PRO A 265 -11.56 27.99 -7.81
CA PRO A 265 -12.95 28.08 -8.26
C PRO A 265 -13.53 26.73 -8.71
N ASP A 266 -12.68 25.82 -9.20
CA ASP A 266 -13.03 24.45 -9.61
C ASP A 266 -12.81 23.41 -8.50
N SER A 267 -12.72 23.81 -7.22
CA SER A 267 -12.49 22.89 -6.10
C SER A 267 -13.56 21.81 -5.93
N PHE A 268 -14.77 22.04 -6.42
CA PHE A 268 -15.87 21.05 -6.40
C PHE A 268 -16.10 20.32 -7.74
N HIS A 269 -15.16 20.42 -8.69
CA HIS A 269 -15.21 19.67 -9.94
C HIS A 269 -14.12 18.61 -9.93
N ILE A 270 -14.49 17.35 -10.21
CA ILE A 270 -13.52 16.25 -10.32
C ILE A 270 -12.70 16.39 -11.60
N PHE A 271 -13.34 16.74 -12.71
CA PHE A 271 -12.67 16.82 -14.01
C PHE A 271 -12.24 18.24 -14.30
N ARG A 272 -11.02 18.56 -13.88
CA ARG A 272 -10.44 19.90 -14.04
C ARG A 272 -9.86 20.13 -15.42
N HIS A 273 -9.60 21.40 -15.71
CA HIS A 273 -9.02 21.85 -16.97
C HIS A 273 -7.76 21.05 -17.33
N PRO A 274 -7.60 20.58 -18.58
CA PRO A 274 -6.55 19.63 -18.97
C PRO A 274 -5.12 20.17 -18.83
N ILE A 275 -4.93 21.50 -18.87
CA ILE A 275 -3.58 22.11 -18.85
C ILE A 275 -3.30 22.85 -17.52
N HIS A 276 -4.21 23.74 -17.12
CA HIS A 276 -4.04 24.58 -15.92
C HIS A 276 -4.55 23.95 -14.61
N GLY A 277 -5.24 22.80 -14.67
CA GLY A 277 -5.64 22.06 -13.49
C GLY A 277 -4.43 21.44 -12.78
N ASP A 278 -4.43 21.49 -11.46
CA ASP A 278 -3.51 20.73 -10.60
C ASP A 278 -3.76 19.22 -10.65
N LEU A 279 -4.99 18.80 -10.95
CA LEU A 279 -5.34 17.41 -11.26
C LEU A 279 -6.05 17.37 -12.61
N PRO A 280 -5.30 17.37 -13.73
CA PRO A 280 -5.90 17.47 -15.05
C PRO A 280 -6.70 16.22 -15.39
N TRP A 281 -7.91 16.38 -15.93
CA TRP A 281 -8.83 15.27 -16.17
C TRP A 281 -8.24 14.11 -17.02
N PRO A 282 -7.43 14.31 -18.08
CA PRO A 282 -6.89 13.18 -18.82
C PRO A 282 -5.81 12.46 -18.01
N GLY A 283 -5.09 13.18 -17.15
CA GLY A 283 -4.19 12.60 -16.17
C GLY A 283 -4.93 11.69 -15.18
N ILE A 284 -6.09 12.13 -14.69
CA ILE A 284 -6.96 11.34 -13.80
C ILE A 284 -7.53 10.11 -14.53
N VAL A 285 -7.95 10.22 -15.79
CA VAL A 285 -8.56 9.09 -16.49
C VAL A 285 -7.50 8.08 -16.92
N PHE A 286 -6.39 8.50 -17.52
CA PHE A 286 -5.41 7.59 -18.12
C PHE A 286 -4.20 7.34 -17.21
N GLY A 287 -3.59 8.42 -16.71
CA GLY A 287 -2.37 8.33 -15.89
C GLY A 287 -2.59 7.60 -14.57
N LEU A 288 -3.65 7.99 -13.85
CA LEU A 288 -4.02 7.36 -12.60
C LEU A 288 -4.55 5.92 -12.79
N SER A 289 -5.18 5.59 -13.93
CA SER A 289 -5.55 4.20 -14.23
C SER A 289 -4.33 3.30 -14.37
N ILE A 290 -3.25 3.79 -14.99
CA ILE A 290 -1.97 3.08 -15.09
C ILE A 290 -1.36 2.86 -13.70
N LEU A 291 -1.38 3.90 -12.86
CA LEU A 291 -0.89 3.80 -11.49
C LEU A 291 -1.71 2.80 -10.67
N SER A 292 -3.03 2.88 -10.75
CA SER A 292 -3.96 1.97 -10.09
C SER A 292 -3.77 0.53 -10.58
N LEU A 293 -3.49 0.31 -11.86
CA LEU A 293 -3.16 -1.01 -12.39
C LEU A 293 -1.92 -1.58 -11.68
N CYS A 294 -0.84 -0.80 -11.57
CA CYS A 294 0.35 -1.23 -10.85
C CYS A 294 0.04 -1.52 -9.37
N SER A 295 -0.62 -0.57 -8.69
CA SER A 295 -0.83 -0.64 -7.25
C SER A 295 -1.80 -1.75 -6.82
N TRP A 296 -2.77 -2.13 -7.66
CA TRP A 296 -3.76 -3.15 -7.32
C TRP A 296 -3.47 -4.50 -7.98
N CYS A 297 -3.01 -4.51 -9.23
CA CYS A 297 -2.82 -5.76 -9.97
C CYS A 297 -1.42 -6.35 -9.84
N THR A 298 -0.40 -5.54 -9.50
CA THR A 298 1.00 -6.02 -9.44
C THR A 298 1.60 -5.96 -8.04
N ASN A 299 0.92 -5.33 -7.09
CA ASN A 299 1.43 -5.20 -5.73
C ASN A 299 1.23 -6.52 -4.96
N GLN A 300 2.33 -7.09 -4.47
CA GLN A 300 2.31 -8.35 -3.72
C GLN A 300 1.31 -8.29 -2.57
N MET A 301 1.17 -7.15 -1.88
CA MET A 301 0.29 -7.07 -0.74
C MET A 301 -1.18 -7.34 -1.03
N ILE A 302 -1.63 -6.84 -2.16
CA ILE A 302 -3.02 -6.93 -2.60
C ILE A 302 -3.25 -8.30 -3.23
N VAL A 303 -2.37 -8.70 -4.14
CA VAL A 303 -2.50 -9.97 -4.87
C VAL A 303 -2.43 -11.17 -3.93
N GLN A 304 -1.55 -11.16 -2.92
CA GLN A 304 -1.42 -12.25 -1.95
C GLN A 304 -2.74 -12.53 -1.19
N ARG A 305 -3.51 -11.49 -0.86
CA ARG A 305 -4.84 -11.62 -0.23
C ARG A 305 -5.84 -12.30 -1.15
N CYS A 306 -5.83 -11.94 -2.42
CA CYS A 306 -6.67 -12.57 -3.42
C CYS A 306 -6.27 -14.04 -3.68
N LEU A 307 -4.98 -14.36 -3.64
CA LEU A 307 -4.48 -15.73 -3.82
C LEU A 307 -4.83 -16.67 -2.66
N ALA A 308 -5.05 -16.11 -1.47
CA ALA A 308 -5.46 -16.82 -0.26
C ALA A 308 -6.97 -17.07 -0.15
N ALA A 309 -7.76 -16.62 -1.13
CA ALA A 309 -9.19 -16.87 -1.18
C ALA A 309 -9.52 -18.35 -1.43
N LYS A 310 -10.63 -18.81 -0.86
CA LYS A 310 -11.13 -20.18 -1.02
C LYS A 310 -11.46 -20.56 -2.46
N ASN A 311 -12.03 -19.64 -3.22
CA ASN A 311 -12.35 -19.83 -4.63
C ASN A 311 -12.48 -18.49 -5.37
N LEU A 312 -12.63 -18.56 -6.69
CA LEU A 312 -12.73 -17.36 -7.53
C LEU A 312 -14.01 -16.55 -7.26
N THR A 313 -15.08 -17.19 -6.81
CA THR A 313 -16.31 -16.49 -6.38
C THR A 313 -16.03 -15.60 -5.17
N HIS A 314 -15.26 -16.10 -4.19
CA HIS A 314 -14.85 -15.32 -3.02
C HIS A 314 -13.88 -14.18 -3.38
N VAL A 315 -12.96 -14.39 -4.34
CA VAL A 315 -12.11 -13.31 -4.87
C VAL A 315 -12.97 -12.18 -5.42
N LYS A 316 -13.87 -12.48 -6.36
CA LYS A 316 -14.72 -11.47 -7.00
C LYS A 316 -15.61 -10.76 -5.98
N ALA A 317 -16.21 -11.51 -5.06
CA ALA A 317 -17.04 -10.96 -3.99
C ALA A 317 -16.27 -9.99 -3.09
N GLY A 318 -15.04 -10.32 -2.67
CA GLY A 318 -14.27 -9.42 -1.83
C GLY A 318 -13.67 -8.23 -2.58
N CYS A 319 -13.36 -8.36 -3.88
CA CYS A 319 -13.04 -7.21 -4.73
C CYS A 319 -14.24 -6.24 -4.85
N ILE A 320 -15.47 -6.77 -4.99
CA ILE A 320 -16.69 -5.96 -4.98
C ILE A 320 -16.89 -5.27 -3.62
N LEU A 321 -16.74 -6.01 -2.51
CA LEU A 321 -16.87 -5.44 -1.17
C LEU A 321 -15.87 -4.29 -0.96
N CYS A 322 -14.60 -4.52 -1.29
CA CYS A 322 -13.56 -3.49 -1.23
C CYS A 322 -13.92 -2.29 -2.12
N GLY A 323 -14.46 -2.53 -3.31
CA GLY A 323 -14.92 -1.48 -4.22
C GLY A 323 -16.03 -0.60 -3.63
N TYR A 324 -17.02 -1.19 -2.95
CA TYR A 324 -18.04 -0.42 -2.23
C TYR A 324 -17.45 0.42 -1.08
N LEU A 325 -16.54 -0.18 -0.29
CA LEU A 325 -15.87 0.53 0.80
C LEU A 325 -15.03 1.70 0.27
N LYS A 326 -14.44 1.56 -0.92
CA LYS A 326 -13.65 2.58 -1.61
C LYS A 326 -14.44 3.78 -2.13
N LEU A 327 -15.76 3.72 -2.18
CA LEU A 327 -16.58 4.90 -2.50
C LEU A 327 -16.65 5.90 -1.34
N LEU A 328 -16.48 5.43 -0.10
CA LEU A 328 -16.71 6.20 1.12
C LEU A 328 -15.65 7.26 1.46
N PRO A 329 -14.33 7.04 1.24
CA PRO A 329 -13.28 8.02 1.54
C PRO A 329 -13.50 9.43 0.99
N MET A 330 -14.19 9.58 -0.14
CA MET A 330 -14.59 10.90 -0.66
C MET A 330 -15.38 11.69 0.38
N PHE A 331 -16.37 11.05 1.00
CA PHE A 331 -17.25 11.68 1.97
C PHE A 331 -16.68 11.63 3.39
N SER A 332 -15.95 10.57 3.74
CA SER A 332 -15.48 10.36 5.11
C SER A 332 -14.06 10.87 5.38
N ILE A 333 -13.29 11.25 4.36
CA ILE A 333 -11.91 11.74 4.49
C ILE A 333 -11.71 13.05 3.72
N VAL A 334 -12.01 13.09 2.42
CA VAL A 334 -11.75 14.27 1.56
C VAL A 334 -12.61 15.46 1.98
N MET A 335 -13.94 15.28 2.06
CA MET A 335 -14.84 16.36 2.47
C MET A 335 -14.61 16.82 3.93
N PRO A 336 -14.36 15.95 4.93
CA PRO A 336 -13.89 16.38 6.23
C PRO A 336 -12.60 17.21 6.14
N GLY A 337 -11.64 16.84 5.29
CA GLY A 337 -10.48 17.70 5.02
C GLY A 337 -10.86 19.12 4.59
N MET A 338 -11.81 19.26 3.65
CA MET A 338 -12.35 20.56 3.24
C MET A 338 -13.05 21.30 4.38
N ILE A 339 -13.85 20.61 5.19
CA ILE A 339 -14.53 21.17 6.35
C ILE A 339 -13.51 21.68 7.38
N SER A 340 -12.40 20.96 7.58
CA SER A 340 -11.33 21.41 8.48
C SER A 340 -10.77 22.77 8.07
N ARG A 341 -10.64 23.02 6.76
CA ARG A 341 -10.20 24.33 6.26
C ARG A 341 -11.22 25.41 6.53
N VAL A 342 -12.51 25.10 6.40
CA VAL A 342 -13.61 26.06 6.70
C VAL A 342 -13.60 26.46 8.17
N LEU A 343 -13.48 25.49 9.07
CA LEU A 343 -13.57 25.74 10.51
C LEU A 343 -12.26 26.32 11.08
N PHE A 344 -11.12 25.97 10.50
CA PHE A 344 -9.79 26.36 11.02
C PHE A 344 -8.86 26.89 9.92
N PRO A 345 -9.23 27.97 9.20
CA PRO A 345 -8.47 28.47 8.05
C PRO A 345 -7.05 28.90 8.43
N ASP A 346 -6.86 29.56 9.57
CA ASP A 346 -5.54 30.02 10.02
C ASP A 346 -4.55 28.89 10.30
N LYS A 347 -5.06 27.73 10.76
CA LYS A 347 -4.21 26.56 11.08
C LYS A 347 -3.95 25.70 9.84
N VAL A 348 -4.97 25.47 9.02
CA VAL A 348 -4.94 24.47 7.94
C VAL A 348 -4.52 25.08 6.60
N ALA A 349 -4.96 26.31 6.31
CA ALA A 349 -4.70 27.03 5.07
C ALA A 349 -3.63 28.12 5.23
N CYS A 350 -2.79 28.02 6.26
CA CYS A 350 -1.67 28.95 6.44
C CYS A 350 -0.80 29.01 5.17
N ALA A 351 -0.37 30.22 4.82
CA ALA A 351 0.55 30.45 3.70
C ALA A 351 1.83 31.18 4.12
N VAL A 352 1.84 31.79 5.31
CA VAL A 352 3.01 32.49 5.86
C VAL A 352 3.95 31.49 6.55
N PRO A 353 5.24 31.43 6.19
CA PRO A 353 6.17 30.43 6.72
C PRO A 353 6.29 30.39 8.24
N SER A 354 6.29 31.53 8.93
CA SER A 354 6.40 31.59 10.40
C SER A 354 5.15 31.05 11.10
N GLU A 355 3.95 31.42 10.63
CA GLU A 355 2.69 30.89 11.16
C GLU A 355 2.51 29.41 10.82
N CYS A 356 2.89 28.96 9.62
CA CYS A 356 2.87 27.53 9.29
C CYS A 356 3.83 26.72 10.16
N LEU A 357 5.05 27.24 10.38
CA LEU A 357 6.02 26.61 11.27
C LEU A 357 5.43 26.46 12.68
N LYS A 358 4.62 27.43 13.09
CA LYS A 358 3.96 27.44 14.40
C LYS A 358 2.83 26.45 14.55
N HIS A 359 2.09 26.18 13.48
CA HIS A 359 0.93 25.28 13.58
C HIS A 359 1.28 23.82 13.28
N CYS A 360 2.16 23.56 12.32
CA CYS A 360 2.46 22.18 11.91
C CYS A 360 3.95 21.84 11.88
N GLY A 361 4.85 22.76 12.26
CA GLY A 361 6.29 22.52 12.22
C GLY A 361 6.87 22.48 10.80
N THR A 362 6.13 22.94 9.79
CA THR A 362 6.61 23.04 8.41
C THR A 362 6.45 24.47 7.92
N ARG A 363 7.37 24.94 7.07
CA ARG A 363 7.35 26.32 6.54
C ARG A 363 6.47 26.51 5.30
N ILE A 364 5.87 25.44 4.78
CA ILE A 364 5.30 25.44 3.42
C ILE A 364 3.78 25.30 3.43
N SER A 365 3.24 24.26 4.07
CA SER A 365 1.80 24.02 4.12
C SER A 365 1.42 23.18 5.33
N CYS A 366 0.32 23.55 6.00
CA CYS A 366 -0.27 22.78 7.09
C CYS A 366 -1.55 22.03 6.66
N SER A 367 -1.81 21.90 5.37
CA SER A 367 -3.01 21.18 4.89
C SER A 367 -3.09 19.74 5.40
N ASN A 368 -1.96 19.03 5.49
CA ASN A 368 -1.90 17.64 5.97
C ASN A 368 -2.34 17.44 7.44
N ILE A 369 -2.46 18.51 8.24
CA ILE A 369 -3.01 18.43 9.62
C ILE A 369 -4.52 18.65 9.68
N ALA A 370 -5.21 18.80 8.54
CA ALA A 370 -6.66 18.99 8.48
C ALA A 370 -7.44 17.91 9.25
N TYR A 371 -7.19 16.64 8.96
CA TYR A 371 -7.92 15.55 9.61
C TYR A 371 -7.64 15.49 11.13
N PRO A 372 -6.38 15.55 11.60
CA PRO A 372 -6.09 15.62 13.03
C PRO A 372 -6.69 16.84 13.75
N VAL A 373 -6.68 18.02 13.13
CA VAL A 373 -7.25 19.24 13.71
C VAL A 373 -8.75 19.07 13.97
N LEU A 374 -9.51 18.52 13.02
CA LEU A 374 -10.92 18.22 13.25
C LEU A 374 -11.13 17.25 14.41
N VAL A 375 -10.35 16.19 14.49
CA VAL A 375 -10.48 15.20 15.58
C VAL A 375 -10.23 15.85 16.94
N MET A 376 -9.29 16.79 17.02
CA MET A 376 -8.92 17.41 18.30
C MET A 376 -9.87 18.53 18.74
N GLU A 377 -10.37 19.31 17.80
CA GLU A 377 -11.14 20.52 18.10
C GLU A 377 -12.66 20.29 18.08
N LEU A 378 -13.15 19.32 17.29
CA LEU A 378 -14.58 19.09 17.10
C LEU A 378 -15.14 17.91 17.91
N ILE A 379 -14.34 16.87 18.14
CA ILE A 379 -14.86 15.60 18.66
C ILE A 379 -14.83 15.57 20.19
N PRO A 380 -15.95 15.20 20.85
CA PRO A 380 -16.01 15.12 22.30
C PRO A 380 -15.15 13.98 22.87
N VAL A 381 -14.82 14.11 24.16
CA VAL A 381 -14.09 13.07 24.92
C VAL A 381 -14.80 11.70 24.87
N GLY A 382 -14.02 10.63 24.90
CA GLY A 382 -14.46 9.25 24.66
C GLY A 382 -14.50 8.91 23.16
N LEU A 383 -15.27 9.68 22.38
CA LEU A 383 -15.37 9.48 20.93
C LEU A 383 -14.08 9.86 20.21
N ARG A 384 -13.38 10.86 20.74
CA ARG A 384 -12.03 11.23 20.28
C ARG A 384 -11.07 10.06 20.42
N GLY A 385 -11.04 9.37 21.57
CA GLY A 385 -10.28 8.15 21.77
C GLY A 385 -10.59 7.06 20.75
N PHE A 386 -11.87 6.89 20.38
CA PHE A 386 -12.27 5.93 19.34
C PHE A 386 -11.72 6.28 17.95
N ILE A 387 -11.76 7.55 17.55
CA ILE A 387 -11.18 7.99 16.26
C ILE A 387 -9.66 7.88 16.28
N MET A 388 -9.01 8.13 17.42
CA MET A 388 -7.59 7.87 17.58
C MET A 388 -7.25 6.39 17.41
N SER A 389 -8.07 5.48 17.95
CA SER A 389 -7.95 4.03 17.71
C SER A 389 -8.11 3.66 16.24
N ALA A 390 -9.04 4.31 15.51
CA ALA A 390 -9.20 4.12 14.06
C ALA A 390 -7.95 4.51 13.27
N LEU A 391 -7.24 5.55 13.70
CA LEU A 391 -5.98 5.98 13.08
C LEU A 391 -4.83 5.01 13.40
N TRP A 392 -4.77 4.50 14.64
CA TRP A 392 -3.88 3.39 14.99
C TRP A 392 -4.16 2.14 14.15
N ALA A 393 -5.44 1.81 13.93
CA ALA A 393 -5.84 0.68 13.10
C ALA A 393 -5.36 0.79 11.66
N SER A 394 -5.53 1.98 11.06
CA SER A 394 -5.05 2.28 9.71
C SER A 394 -3.52 2.13 9.59
N LEU A 395 -2.78 2.64 10.58
CA LEU A 395 -1.32 2.49 10.66
C LEU A 395 -0.89 1.03 10.74
N MET A 396 -1.45 0.30 11.68
CA MET A 396 -1.11 -1.08 11.98
C MET A 396 -1.41 -1.99 10.79
N SER A 397 -2.59 -1.85 10.17
CA SER A 397 -2.96 -2.65 9.01
C SER A 397 -2.05 -2.43 7.81
N SER A 398 -1.70 -1.17 7.50
CA SER A 398 -0.81 -0.86 6.39
C SER A 398 0.60 -1.42 6.61
N LEU A 399 1.18 -1.25 7.80
CA LEU A 399 2.54 -1.73 8.09
C LEU A 399 2.64 -3.26 8.10
N THR A 400 1.72 -3.93 8.79
CA THR A 400 1.70 -5.40 8.89
C THR A 400 1.52 -6.05 7.53
N SER A 401 0.70 -5.43 6.68
CA SER A 401 0.62 -5.75 5.28
C SER A 401 2.03 -5.68 4.69
N VAL A 402 2.62 -4.50 4.57
CA VAL A 402 3.92 -4.35 3.88
C VAL A 402 4.97 -5.34 4.38
N PHE A 403 5.08 -5.57 5.69
CA PHE A 403 6.00 -6.56 6.25
C PHE A 403 5.73 -7.99 5.78
N ASN A 404 4.46 -8.42 5.75
CA ASN A 404 4.10 -9.76 5.31
C ASN A 404 4.43 -10.02 3.83
N GLY A 405 4.11 -9.09 2.91
CA GLY A 405 4.43 -9.31 1.50
C GLY A 405 5.90 -9.07 1.19
N ALA A 406 6.59 -8.17 1.90
CA ALA A 406 8.04 -8.07 1.82
C ALA A 406 8.72 -9.37 2.25
N SER A 407 8.25 -9.98 3.36
CA SER A 407 8.67 -11.29 3.82
C SER A 407 8.43 -12.38 2.77
N ALA A 408 7.24 -12.40 2.14
CA ALA A 408 6.94 -13.34 1.08
C ALA A 408 7.87 -13.18 -0.14
N LEU A 409 8.09 -11.94 -0.62
CA LEU A 409 8.99 -11.65 -1.74
C LEU A 409 10.43 -12.09 -1.43
N PHE A 410 10.95 -11.71 -0.27
CA PHE A 410 12.31 -12.08 0.11
C PHE A 410 12.47 -13.59 0.24
N THR A 411 11.58 -14.24 0.98
CA THR A 411 11.67 -15.68 1.25
C THR A 411 11.47 -16.50 -0.01
N LEU A 412 10.45 -16.21 -0.82
CA LEU A 412 10.07 -17.06 -1.95
C LEU A 412 10.83 -16.74 -3.23
N ASP A 413 11.20 -15.47 -3.48
CA ASP A 413 11.84 -15.07 -4.74
C ASP A 413 13.37 -14.97 -4.64
N ILE A 414 13.91 -14.62 -3.47
CA ILE A 414 15.34 -14.38 -3.26
C ILE A 414 15.97 -15.55 -2.48
N TYR A 415 15.43 -15.89 -1.31
CA TYR A 415 16.05 -16.85 -0.42
C TYR A 415 16.07 -18.27 -0.97
N THR A 416 14.99 -18.74 -1.60
CA THR A 416 14.94 -20.04 -2.29
C THR A 416 15.98 -20.19 -3.40
N ARG A 417 16.59 -19.09 -3.87
CA ARG A 417 17.68 -19.14 -4.84
C ARG A 417 19.04 -19.23 -4.18
N LEU A 418 19.22 -18.51 -3.07
CA LEU A 418 20.43 -18.61 -2.25
C LEU A 418 20.53 -20.01 -1.63
N ARG A 419 19.38 -20.61 -1.26
CA ARG A 419 19.27 -21.99 -0.80
C ARG A 419 18.20 -22.76 -1.59
N PRO A 420 18.59 -23.46 -2.68
CA PRO A 420 17.66 -24.25 -3.51
C PRO A 420 17.00 -25.44 -2.81
N VAL A 421 17.63 -25.99 -1.77
CA VAL A 421 17.16 -27.16 -1.00
C VAL A 421 16.75 -26.72 0.41
N ALA A 422 15.95 -25.67 0.48
CA ALA A 422 15.44 -25.14 1.72
C ALA A 422 14.20 -25.91 2.17
N THR A 423 14.11 -26.19 3.48
CA THR A 423 12.94 -26.89 4.07
C THR A 423 11.79 -25.92 4.34
N GLU A 424 10.56 -26.41 4.46
CA GLU A 424 9.41 -25.54 4.77
C GLU A 424 9.59 -24.78 6.09
N LYS A 425 10.14 -25.44 7.12
CA LYS A 425 10.45 -24.83 8.42
C LYS A 425 11.42 -23.67 8.27
N GLU A 426 12.44 -23.85 7.46
CA GLU A 426 13.44 -22.83 7.21
C GLU A 426 12.88 -21.62 6.46
N LEU A 427 12.01 -21.84 5.46
CA LEU A 427 11.34 -20.72 4.77
C LEU A 427 10.51 -19.89 5.75
N MET A 428 9.76 -20.55 6.65
CA MET A 428 8.98 -19.86 7.66
C MET A 428 9.85 -19.08 8.66
N ILE A 429 10.98 -19.65 9.10
CA ILE A 429 11.92 -18.97 10.00
C ILE A 429 12.56 -17.77 9.32
N THR A 430 13.02 -17.93 8.08
CA THR A 430 13.62 -16.86 7.29
C THR A 430 12.63 -15.71 7.07
N GLY A 431 11.37 -16.03 6.77
CA GLY A 431 10.34 -15.01 6.60
C GLY A 431 10.15 -14.15 7.86
N ARG A 432 10.15 -14.77 9.04
CA ARG A 432 10.04 -14.06 10.33
C ARG A 432 11.27 -13.23 10.64
N PHE A 433 12.46 -13.79 10.40
CA PHE A 433 13.70 -13.06 10.57
C PHE A 433 13.76 -11.82 9.66
N PHE A 434 13.29 -11.94 8.42
CA PHE A 434 13.24 -10.82 7.50
C PHE A 434 12.29 -9.71 7.97
N ILE A 435 11.17 -10.03 8.63
CA ILE A 435 10.30 -9.02 9.25
C ILE A 435 11.06 -8.26 10.35
N ILE A 436 11.81 -8.95 11.20
CA ILE A 436 12.65 -8.33 12.24
C ILE A 436 13.70 -7.40 11.60
N LEU A 437 14.34 -7.87 10.52
CA LEU A 437 15.30 -7.07 9.76
C LEU A 437 14.65 -5.80 9.19
N LEU A 438 13.46 -5.90 8.60
CA LEU A 438 12.72 -4.75 8.08
C LEU A 438 12.36 -3.75 9.19
N LEU A 439 11.94 -4.23 10.36
CA LEU A 439 11.68 -3.37 11.52
C LEU A 439 12.93 -2.62 11.96
N ALA A 440 14.08 -3.31 12.03
CA ALA A 440 15.36 -2.71 12.38
C ALA A 440 15.81 -1.66 11.35
N ILE A 441 15.71 -1.96 10.06
CA ILE A 441 16.02 -1.01 8.98
C ILE A 441 15.09 0.20 9.04
N SER A 442 13.79 -0.03 9.29
CA SER A 442 12.81 1.04 9.40
C SER A 442 13.14 1.97 10.57
N MET A 443 13.59 1.43 11.72
CA MET A 443 14.06 2.23 12.85
C MET A 443 15.34 3.02 12.53
N ALA A 444 16.30 2.39 11.86
CA ALA A 444 17.56 3.04 11.48
C ALA A 444 17.35 4.18 10.48
N TRP A 445 16.31 4.12 9.65
CA TRP A 445 16.01 5.14 8.64
C TRP A 445 15.29 6.38 9.19
N ILE A 446 14.73 6.31 10.42
CA ILE A 446 13.95 7.41 11.02
C ILE A 446 14.70 8.75 11.03
N PRO A 447 15.96 8.84 11.49
CA PRO A 447 16.66 10.13 11.57
C PRO A 447 16.86 10.78 10.19
N VAL A 448 17.01 9.96 9.15
CA VAL A 448 17.15 10.42 7.76
C VAL A 448 15.80 10.92 7.22
N GLY A 449 14.70 10.25 7.55
CA GLY A 449 13.36 10.71 7.20
C GLY A 449 13.00 12.07 7.81
N LEU A 450 13.39 12.31 9.06
CA LEU A 450 13.13 13.57 9.78
C LEU A 450 13.93 14.75 9.22
N THR A 451 15.12 14.54 8.64
CA THR A 451 15.96 15.62 8.10
C THR A 451 15.61 15.98 6.65
N LEU A 452 15.03 15.04 5.89
CA LEU A 452 14.80 15.20 4.45
C LEU A 452 13.44 15.79 4.07
N GLN A 453 12.45 15.88 4.97
CA GLN A 453 11.06 16.09 4.55
C GLN A 453 10.43 17.39 5.06
N GLY A 454 10.28 18.35 4.14
CA GLY A 454 9.39 19.52 4.24
C GLY A 454 7.90 19.14 3.99
N GLY A 455 6.98 20.09 4.19
CA GLY A 455 5.52 19.88 4.31
C GLY A 455 4.73 19.21 3.17
N HIS A 456 5.37 18.71 2.10
CA HIS A 456 4.74 18.06 0.93
C HIS A 456 4.99 16.53 0.86
N LEU A 457 5.08 15.88 2.02
CA LEU A 457 5.46 14.46 2.13
C LEU A 457 4.60 13.54 1.26
N PHE A 458 3.28 13.72 1.29
CA PHE A 458 2.37 12.88 0.51
C PHE A 458 2.48 13.10 -1.01
N GLU A 459 2.49 14.36 -1.45
CA GLU A 459 2.61 14.72 -2.88
C GLU A 459 3.94 14.27 -3.46
N TYR A 460 5.03 14.41 -2.70
CA TYR A 460 6.35 13.95 -3.09
C TYR A 460 6.38 12.42 -3.30
N ILE A 461 5.82 11.64 -2.37
CA ILE A 461 5.79 10.17 -2.52
C ILE A 461 4.83 9.69 -3.62
N LEU A 462 3.71 10.37 -3.82
CA LEU A 462 2.84 10.11 -4.98
C LEU A 462 3.62 10.34 -6.28
N SER A 463 4.36 11.46 -6.39
CA SER A 463 5.24 11.77 -7.51
C SER A 463 6.29 10.68 -7.73
N MET A 464 7.01 10.23 -6.69
CA MET A 464 7.97 9.11 -6.77
C MET A 464 7.34 7.82 -7.34
N THR A 465 6.13 7.48 -6.88
CA THR A 465 5.43 6.28 -7.35
C THR A 465 5.03 6.42 -8.82
N THR A 466 4.65 7.62 -9.27
CA THR A 466 4.27 7.89 -10.66
C THR A 466 5.43 7.78 -11.65
N TYR A 467 6.67 7.83 -11.17
CA TYR A 467 7.89 7.69 -11.97
C TYR A 467 8.38 6.25 -12.10
N LEU A 468 8.07 5.38 -11.14
CA LEU A 468 8.61 4.02 -11.08
C LEU A 468 7.56 2.93 -11.40
N ALA A 469 6.28 3.20 -11.13
CA ALA A 469 5.18 2.26 -11.40
C ALA A 469 4.86 2.00 -12.89
N PRO A 470 4.90 3.01 -13.81
CA PRO A 470 4.40 2.81 -15.17
C PRO A 470 5.12 1.72 -15.99
N PRO A 471 6.46 1.60 -15.95
CA PRO A 471 7.16 0.51 -16.62
C PRO A 471 6.76 -0.88 -16.10
N VAL A 472 6.53 -1.01 -14.79
CA VAL A 472 6.05 -2.27 -14.17
C VAL A 472 4.65 -2.58 -14.67
N ALA A 473 3.75 -1.59 -14.68
CA ALA A 473 2.39 -1.72 -15.20
C ALA A 473 2.39 -2.19 -16.67
N ALA A 474 3.26 -1.63 -17.51
CA ALA A 474 3.39 -2.00 -18.92
C ALA A 474 3.79 -3.47 -19.08
N VAL A 475 4.79 -3.95 -18.33
CA VAL A 475 5.22 -5.36 -18.36
C VAL A 475 4.09 -6.30 -17.96
N PHE A 476 3.39 -6.02 -16.87
CA PHE A 476 2.31 -6.90 -16.39
C PHE A 476 1.09 -6.89 -17.31
N LEU A 477 0.70 -5.73 -17.82
CA LEU A 477 -0.40 -5.63 -18.77
C LEU A 477 -0.08 -6.44 -20.03
N LEU A 478 1.12 -6.28 -20.59
CA LEU A 478 1.53 -7.01 -21.78
C LEU A 478 1.77 -8.50 -21.52
N ALA A 479 2.28 -8.89 -20.35
CA ALA A 479 2.42 -10.28 -19.94
C ALA A 479 1.09 -11.04 -19.98
N VAL A 480 0.02 -10.37 -19.51
CA VAL A 480 -1.34 -10.91 -19.47
C VAL A 480 -1.99 -10.90 -20.85
N PHE A 481 -1.97 -9.77 -21.57
CA PHE A 481 -2.79 -9.59 -22.77
C PHE A 481 -2.07 -9.90 -24.09
N CYS A 482 -0.73 -9.88 -24.12
CA CYS A 482 0.04 -10.08 -25.35
C CYS A 482 0.88 -11.35 -25.29
N LYS A 483 0.51 -12.36 -26.09
CA LYS A 483 1.29 -13.61 -26.18
C LYS A 483 2.66 -13.44 -26.82
N ARG A 484 2.84 -12.42 -27.68
CA ARG A 484 4.07 -12.17 -28.45
C ARG A 484 5.23 -11.69 -27.58
N VAL A 485 4.96 -11.11 -26.41
CA VAL A 485 5.99 -10.58 -25.52
C VAL A 485 6.84 -11.70 -24.93
N ASN A 486 8.15 -11.47 -24.93
CA ASN A 486 9.18 -12.37 -24.42
C ASN A 486 10.08 -11.69 -23.36
N GLU A 487 11.03 -12.45 -22.81
CA GLU A 487 11.89 -11.99 -21.70
C GLU A 487 12.73 -10.77 -22.06
N GLN A 488 13.35 -10.75 -23.25
CA GLN A 488 14.24 -9.66 -23.65
C GLN A 488 13.48 -8.34 -23.79
N GLY A 489 12.31 -8.36 -24.44
CA GLY A 489 11.48 -7.17 -24.55
C GLY A 489 10.99 -6.68 -23.19
N ALA A 490 10.52 -7.59 -22.34
CA ALA A 490 10.07 -7.25 -20.99
C ALA A 490 11.21 -6.65 -20.13
N PHE A 491 12.41 -7.24 -20.15
CA PHE A 491 13.55 -6.79 -19.35
C PHE A 491 14.07 -5.42 -19.80
N TRP A 492 14.32 -5.23 -21.10
CA TRP A 492 14.84 -3.97 -21.61
C TRP A 492 13.82 -2.84 -21.58
N GLY A 493 12.54 -3.15 -21.81
CA GLY A 493 11.46 -2.18 -21.65
C GLY A 493 11.27 -1.73 -20.21
N LEU A 494 11.33 -2.67 -19.26
CA LEU A 494 11.29 -2.34 -17.83
C LEU A 494 12.49 -1.48 -17.42
N THR A 495 13.70 -1.89 -17.81
CA THR A 495 14.94 -1.18 -17.45
C THR A 495 14.99 0.20 -18.07
N GLY A 496 14.69 0.32 -19.37
CA GLY A 496 14.65 1.60 -20.07
C GLY A 496 13.59 2.54 -19.48
N GLY A 497 12.40 2.05 -19.20
CA GLY A 497 11.36 2.84 -18.53
C GLY A 497 11.78 3.29 -17.13
N LEU A 498 12.35 2.41 -16.31
CA LEU A 498 12.82 2.77 -14.98
C LEU A 498 13.96 3.80 -15.01
N LEU A 499 14.88 3.71 -15.96
CA LEU A 499 15.96 4.70 -16.12
C LEU A 499 15.40 6.09 -16.46
N ILE A 500 14.38 6.16 -17.33
CA ILE A 500 13.74 7.44 -17.69
C ILE A 500 12.97 8.00 -16.49
N GLY A 501 12.24 7.15 -15.76
CA GLY A 501 11.57 7.51 -14.51
C GLY A 501 12.54 8.03 -13.44
N LEU A 502 13.64 7.31 -13.20
CA LEU A 502 14.71 7.72 -12.28
C LEU A 502 15.35 9.04 -12.68
N THR A 503 15.55 9.28 -13.98
CA THR A 503 16.07 10.55 -14.48
C THR A 503 15.13 11.71 -14.10
N ARG A 504 13.82 11.56 -14.32
CA ARG A 504 12.82 12.55 -13.90
C ARG A 504 12.83 12.78 -12.38
N MET A 505 12.92 11.68 -11.63
CA MET A 505 12.97 11.68 -10.17
C MET A 505 14.17 12.46 -9.63
N VAL A 506 15.37 12.21 -10.14
CA VAL A 506 16.61 12.89 -9.74
C VAL A 506 16.54 14.38 -10.08
N VAL A 507 16.04 14.73 -11.27
CA VAL A 507 15.87 16.14 -11.66
C VAL A 507 14.93 16.86 -10.71
N GLU A 508 13.78 16.28 -10.38
CA GLU A 508 12.82 16.88 -9.44
C GLU A 508 13.40 17.04 -8.04
N PHE A 509 14.19 16.06 -7.58
CA PHE A 509 14.87 16.13 -6.29
C PHE A 509 15.94 17.24 -6.25
N VAL A 510 16.70 17.43 -7.33
CA VAL A 510 17.76 18.45 -7.42
C VAL A 510 17.20 19.87 -7.48
N TYR A 511 16.12 20.08 -8.24
CA TYR A 511 15.53 21.43 -8.40
C TYR A 511 14.51 21.78 -7.32
N GLY A 512 14.03 20.80 -6.55
CA GLY A 512 13.07 20.97 -5.47
C GLY A 512 11.62 21.22 -5.97
N PRO A 513 10.63 21.03 -5.09
CA PRO A 513 9.22 21.31 -5.40
C PRO A 513 8.97 22.81 -5.58
N TYR A 514 7.85 23.14 -6.24
CA TYR A 514 7.37 24.52 -6.32
C TYR A 514 7.00 25.03 -4.93
N ASN A 515 7.71 26.03 -4.42
CA ASN A 515 7.41 26.65 -3.13
C ASN A 515 6.81 28.05 -3.34
N CYS A 516 5.86 28.45 -2.50
CA CYS A 516 5.30 29.81 -2.52
C CYS A 516 6.34 30.92 -2.25
N GLU A 517 7.50 30.55 -1.67
CA GLU A 517 8.63 31.44 -1.38
C GLU A 517 9.59 31.62 -2.57
N GLN A 518 9.74 30.63 -3.47
CA GLN A 518 10.71 30.66 -4.56
C GLN A 518 10.12 30.19 -5.89
N SER A 519 10.29 31.00 -6.95
CA SER A 519 10.02 30.58 -8.32
C SER A 519 10.88 29.38 -8.69
N SER A 520 10.26 28.28 -9.13
CA SER A 520 10.94 27.04 -9.51
C SER A 520 12.04 27.30 -10.54
N ARG A 521 13.29 26.92 -10.22
CA ARG A 521 14.45 27.00 -11.13
C ARG A 521 14.51 25.83 -12.12
N CYS A 522 13.52 24.95 -12.11
CA CYS A 522 13.54 23.75 -12.94
C CYS A 522 13.28 24.06 -14.42
N PRO A 523 14.02 23.45 -15.37
CA PRO A 523 13.75 23.59 -16.79
C PRO A 523 12.31 23.21 -17.17
N ALA A 524 11.63 24.08 -17.92
CA ALA A 524 10.24 23.91 -18.32
C ALA A 524 9.98 22.61 -19.12
N LEU A 525 10.98 22.11 -19.87
CA LEU A 525 10.84 20.89 -20.65
C LEU A 525 10.69 19.62 -19.77
N ILE A 526 11.30 19.62 -18.58
CA ILE A 526 11.31 18.44 -17.68
C ILE A 526 10.28 18.61 -16.57
N CYS A 527 10.24 19.77 -15.90
CA CYS A 527 9.31 20.03 -14.81
C CYS A 527 7.97 20.65 -15.23
N GLY A 528 7.83 21.13 -16.47
CA GLY A 528 6.57 21.69 -16.97
C GLY A 528 5.52 20.63 -17.31
N ILE A 529 5.92 19.35 -17.43
CA ILE A 529 5.00 18.25 -17.66
C ILE A 529 4.48 17.75 -16.32
N HIS A 530 3.16 17.83 -16.14
CA HIS A 530 2.47 17.30 -14.97
C HIS A 530 2.76 15.79 -14.78
N PHE A 531 2.96 15.34 -13.54
CA PHE A 531 3.40 13.98 -13.24
C PHE A 531 2.45 12.90 -13.80
N LEU A 532 1.13 13.13 -13.80
CA LEU A 532 0.16 12.21 -14.42
C LEU A 532 0.31 12.09 -15.95
N TYR A 533 0.69 13.16 -16.64
CA TYR A 533 0.98 13.09 -18.08
C TYR A 533 2.29 12.36 -18.32
N PHE A 534 3.30 12.62 -17.49
CA PHE A 534 4.55 11.89 -17.55
C PHE A 534 4.33 10.38 -17.34
N THR A 535 3.44 9.96 -16.44
CA THR A 535 3.03 8.56 -16.30
C THR A 535 2.51 7.95 -17.60
N ILE A 536 1.63 8.66 -18.33
CA ILE A 536 1.09 8.19 -19.60
C ILE A 536 2.21 8.04 -20.64
N ILE A 537 3.05 9.06 -20.77
CA ILE A 537 4.18 9.07 -21.71
C ILE A 537 5.14 7.92 -21.40
N LEU A 538 5.51 7.75 -20.12
CA LEU A 538 6.45 6.72 -19.69
C LEU A 538 5.88 5.31 -19.90
N PHE A 539 4.59 5.12 -19.63
CA PHE A 539 3.90 3.87 -19.90
C PHE A 539 3.91 3.53 -21.39
N LEU A 540 3.51 4.47 -22.26
CA LEU A 540 3.49 4.28 -23.70
C LEU A 540 4.89 3.98 -24.25
N LEU A 541 5.90 4.72 -23.79
CA LEU A 541 7.29 4.48 -24.19
C LEU A 541 7.77 3.10 -23.75
N SER A 542 7.45 2.68 -22.53
CA SER A 542 7.76 1.33 -22.04
C SER A 542 7.06 0.27 -22.90
N VAL A 543 5.77 0.43 -23.22
CA VAL A 543 5.03 -0.47 -24.11
C VAL A 543 5.68 -0.56 -25.49
N LEU A 544 6.07 0.58 -26.08
CA LEU A 544 6.73 0.62 -27.39
C LEU A 544 8.07 -0.12 -27.39
N ILE A 545 8.90 0.08 -26.36
CA ILE A 545 10.18 -0.63 -26.23
C ILE A 545 9.94 -2.14 -26.05
N ILE A 546 9.01 -2.54 -25.18
CA ILE A 546 8.69 -3.95 -24.93
C ILE A 546 8.23 -4.62 -26.22
N LEU A 547 7.28 -4.02 -26.93
CA LEU A 547 6.75 -4.58 -28.17
C LEU A 547 7.82 -4.58 -29.27
N GLY A 548 8.52 -3.46 -29.49
CA GLY A 548 9.55 -3.35 -30.53
C GLY A 548 10.62 -4.44 -30.41
N ILE A 549 11.17 -4.64 -29.22
CA ILE A 549 12.17 -5.69 -28.97
C ILE A 549 11.53 -7.08 -29.07
N SER A 550 10.34 -7.29 -28.50
CA SER A 550 9.67 -8.60 -28.56
C SER A 550 9.32 -9.03 -29.98
N PHE A 551 8.94 -8.11 -30.87
CA PHE A 551 8.64 -8.40 -32.26
C PHE A 551 9.91 -8.69 -33.08
N ALA A 552 11.05 -8.07 -32.72
CA ALA A 552 12.35 -8.28 -33.34
C ALA A 552 13.08 -9.57 -32.88
N THR A 553 12.53 -10.27 -31.89
CA THR A 553 13.16 -11.45 -31.27
C THR A 553 12.22 -12.66 -31.35
N ASP A 554 12.75 -13.86 -31.12
CA ASP A 554 11.99 -15.10 -31.33
C ASP A 554 10.74 -15.20 -30.42
N PRO A 555 9.61 -15.70 -30.94
CA PRO A 555 8.39 -15.90 -30.15
C PRO A 555 8.53 -17.09 -29.20
N ILE A 556 7.91 -16.98 -28.02
CA ILE A 556 7.77 -18.12 -27.10
C ILE A 556 6.69 -19.05 -27.65
N PRO A 557 6.97 -20.36 -27.83
CA PRO A 557 5.96 -21.31 -28.29
C PRO A 557 4.75 -21.43 -27.35
N ASP A 558 3.54 -21.57 -27.93
CA ASP A 558 2.27 -21.55 -27.18
C ASP A 558 2.19 -22.62 -26.07
N LYS A 559 2.88 -23.78 -26.23
CA LYS A 559 2.97 -24.87 -25.23
C LYS A 559 3.49 -24.40 -23.85
N HIS A 560 4.28 -23.33 -23.83
CA HIS A 560 4.81 -22.75 -22.60
C HIS A 560 3.89 -21.69 -21.98
N LEU A 561 2.91 -21.19 -22.73
CA LEU A 561 2.06 -20.06 -22.38
C LEU A 561 0.65 -20.46 -21.92
N HIS A 562 0.31 -21.75 -21.99
CA HIS A 562 -0.98 -22.27 -21.53
C HIS A 562 -1.28 -21.79 -20.11
N ARG A 563 -2.48 -21.23 -19.90
CA ARG A 563 -2.95 -20.71 -18.61
C ARG A 563 -2.16 -19.51 -18.03
N LEU A 564 -1.21 -18.92 -18.76
CA LEU A 564 -0.41 -17.78 -18.30
C LEU A 564 -0.79 -16.43 -18.94
N CYS A 565 -1.54 -16.45 -20.04
CA CYS A 565 -2.03 -15.24 -20.72
C CYS A 565 -3.53 -15.32 -21.00
N TRP A 566 -4.15 -14.17 -21.27
CA TRP A 566 -5.58 -14.05 -21.49
C TRP A 566 -6.07 -14.92 -22.65
N SER A 567 -5.35 -14.99 -23.77
CA SER A 567 -5.76 -15.78 -24.93
C SER A 567 -5.76 -17.29 -24.68
N LEU A 568 -4.81 -17.80 -23.88
CA LEU A 568 -4.62 -19.22 -23.60
C LEU A 568 -5.13 -19.63 -22.21
N ARG A 569 -5.92 -18.77 -21.55
CA ARG A 569 -6.35 -18.97 -20.15
C ARG A 569 -7.24 -20.18 -19.94
N ASN A 570 -7.93 -20.65 -20.97
CA ASN A 570 -8.87 -21.78 -20.93
C ASN A 570 -8.35 -23.03 -21.66
N SER A 571 -7.09 -23.03 -22.09
CA SER A 571 -6.49 -24.22 -22.70
C SER A 571 -6.48 -25.38 -21.69
N GLN A 572 -6.92 -26.55 -22.15
CA GLN A 572 -6.90 -27.81 -21.40
C GLN A 572 -5.60 -28.59 -21.61
N GLU A 573 -4.75 -28.12 -22.52
CA GLU A 573 -3.48 -28.77 -22.83
C GLU A 573 -2.47 -28.65 -21.67
N GLU A 574 -1.60 -29.65 -21.54
CA GLU A 574 -0.56 -29.65 -20.53
C GLU A 574 0.39 -28.45 -20.74
N ARG A 575 0.77 -27.79 -19.65
CA ARG A 575 1.70 -26.66 -19.69
C ARG A 575 3.11 -27.18 -19.45
N VAL A 576 4.03 -26.92 -20.39
CA VAL A 576 5.45 -27.19 -20.19
C VAL A 576 6.13 -25.93 -19.66
N ASP A 577 6.48 -25.91 -18.38
CA ASP A 577 7.14 -24.76 -17.77
C ASP A 577 8.54 -24.52 -18.38
N LEU A 578 8.84 -23.28 -18.78
CA LEU A 578 10.16 -22.85 -19.27
C LEU A 578 11.28 -23.16 -18.24
N ASP A 579 10.94 -23.19 -16.95
CA ASP A 579 11.87 -23.47 -15.86
C ASP A 579 12.31 -24.94 -15.78
N LYS A 580 11.46 -25.90 -16.18
CA LYS A 580 11.80 -27.34 -16.13
C LYS A 580 12.94 -27.66 -17.09
N GLU A 581 12.96 -27.01 -18.25
CA GLU A 581 14.00 -27.18 -19.27
C GLU A 581 15.32 -26.52 -18.83
N THR A 582 15.24 -25.40 -18.11
CA THR A 582 16.39 -24.71 -17.52
C THR A 582 17.00 -25.51 -16.35
N ARG A 583 16.18 -26.08 -15.46
CA ARG A 583 16.63 -26.98 -14.38
C ARG A 583 17.21 -28.29 -14.91
N ARG A 584 16.67 -28.87 -15.98
CA ARG A 584 17.24 -30.09 -16.59
C ARG A 584 18.65 -29.87 -17.12
N LYS A 585 18.98 -28.64 -17.56
CA LYS A 585 20.34 -28.27 -17.97
C LYS A 585 21.29 -27.97 -16.80
N SER A 586 20.77 -27.57 -15.63
CA SER A 586 21.59 -27.29 -14.45
C SER A 586 21.75 -28.47 -13.49
N VAL A 587 20.81 -29.43 -13.49
CA VAL A 587 20.80 -30.63 -12.65
C VAL A 587 21.26 -31.84 -13.46
N SER A 588 22.52 -31.82 -13.88
CA SER A 588 23.23 -32.99 -14.41
C SER A 588 24.24 -33.55 -13.41
N GLN A 589 23.98 -33.39 -12.11
CA GLN A 589 24.67 -34.09 -11.03
C GLN A 589 23.64 -34.62 -10.02
N PRO A 590 23.49 -35.94 -9.87
CA PRO A 590 22.68 -36.51 -8.80
C PRO A 590 23.51 -36.48 -7.52
N THR A 591 23.05 -35.75 -6.51
CA THR A 591 23.53 -35.92 -5.13
C THR A 591 22.37 -36.42 -4.29
N THR A 592 22.24 -37.74 -4.21
CA THR A 592 21.50 -38.41 -3.14
C THR A 592 22.15 -38.05 -1.80
N GLN A 593 21.43 -37.33 -0.94
CA GLN A 593 21.73 -37.31 0.49
C GLN A 593 20.67 -38.14 1.23
N PRO A 594 21.07 -39.00 2.17
CA PRO A 594 20.13 -39.77 2.97
C PRO A 594 19.39 -38.85 3.92
N VAL A 595 18.09 -39.10 4.09
CA VAL A 595 17.28 -38.51 5.16
C VAL A 595 17.86 -39.02 6.48
N SER A 596 18.49 -38.15 7.25
CA SER A 596 18.85 -38.44 8.63
C SER A 596 17.62 -38.27 9.51
N ASP A 597 17.18 -39.37 10.11
CA ASP A 597 16.21 -39.35 11.21
C ASP A 597 16.78 -38.52 12.36
N VAL A 598 16.18 -37.35 12.60
CA VAL A 598 16.51 -36.52 13.76
C VAL A 598 15.84 -37.15 14.98
N GLN A 599 16.64 -37.80 15.83
CA GLN A 599 16.24 -38.18 17.18
C GLN A 599 15.79 -36.93 17.97
N ILE A 600 14.53 -36.96 18.43
CA ILE A 600 13.94 -35.91 19.27
C ILE A 600 14.56 -36.05 20.67
N GLN A 601 15.50 -35.17 20.98
CA GLN A 601 16.02 -34.98 22.34
C GLN A 601 15.09 -34.05 23.11
N ASP A 602 14.78 -34.39 24.37
CA ASP A 602 13.85 -33.65 25.24
C ASP A 602 14.19 -32.16 25.32
N ARG A 603 13.45 -31.34 24.57
CA ARG A 603 13.62 -29.87 24.54
C ARG A 603 13.06 -29.23 25.80
N SER A 604 13.87 -28.34 26.40
CA SER A 604 13.53 -27.49 27.55
C SER A 604 12.22 -26.70 27.34
N TYR A 605 11.52 -26.40 28.44
CA TYR A 605 10.23 -25.68 28.44
C TYR A 605 10.29 -24.35 27.68
N LEU A 606 11.43 -23.65 27.74
CA LEU A 606 11.68 -22.41 26.99
C LEU A 606 11.69 -22.62 25.46
N TRP A 607 12.23 -23.75 24.99
CA TRP A 607 12.21 -24.10 23.57
C TRP A 607 10.82 -24.54 23.13
N LYS A 608 10.02 -25.19 24.00
CA LYS A 608 8.61 -25.48 23.72
C LYS A 608 7.78 -24.20 23.63
N THR A 609 8.01 -23.22 24.51
CA THR A 609 7.36 -21.90 24.41
C THR A 609 7.81 -21.12 23.18
N TRP A 610 9.08 -21.25 22.77
CA TRP A 610 9.59 -20.67 21.53
C TRP A 610 8.98 -21.35 20.30
N ASP A 611 8.91 -22.68 20.27
CA ASP A 611 8.30 -23.44 19.18
C ASP A 611 6.79 -23.16 19.09
N LEU A 612 6.10 -22.94 20.21
CA LEU A 612 4.70 -22.49 20.27
C LEU A 612 4.53 -21.05 19.76
N PHE A 613 5.39 -20.14 20.19
CA PHE A 613 5.45 -18.74 19.74
C PHE A 613 5.76 -18.65 18.23
N CYS A 614 6.60 -19.56 17.75
CA CYS A 614 6.97 -19.71 16.34
C CYS A 614 5.96 -20.58 15.56
N GLY A 615 4.95 -21.19 16.18
CA GLY A 615 3.97 -22.05 15.52
C GLY A 615 4.57 -23.26 14.80
N LEU A 616 5.72 -23.77 15.27
CA LEU A 616 6.49 -24.86 14.66
C LEU A 616 6.04 -26.26 15.13
N GLU A 617 4.84 -26.38 15.71
CA GLU A 617 4.34 -27.66 16.21
C GLU A 617 4.20 -28.69 15.08
N LEU A 618 4.94 -29.80 15.22
CA LEU A 618 4.61 -31.05 14.56
C LEU A 618 3.39 -31.63 15.30
N LYS A 619 2.20 -31.57 14.70
CA LYS A 619 1.12 -32.45 15.14
C LYS A 619 1.53 -33.90 14.80
N PRO A 620 1.37 -34.87 15.72
CA PRO A 620 1.61 -36.27 15.39
C PRO A 620 0.64 -36.67 14.28
N ASP A 621 1.17 -37.31 13.24
CA ASP A 621 0.35 -37.86 12.15
C ASP A 621 -0.80 -38.68 12.76
N PRO A 622 -2.04 -38.54 12.26
CA PRO A 622 -3.10 -39.45 12.65
C PRO A 622 -2.63 -40.86 12.30
N LYS A 623 -2.56 -41.75 13.30
CA LYS A 623 -2.19 -43.16 13.10
C LYS A 623 -3.12 -43.75 12.03
N LEU A 624 -2.64 -43.86 10.79
CA LEU A 624 -3.33 -44.61 9.74
C LEU A 624 -3.32 -46.08 10.14
N ALA A 625 -4.51 -46.68 10.24
CA ALA A 625 -4.65 -48.13 10.29
C ALA A 625 -4.08 -48.73 9.00
N PRO A 626 -3.41 -49.89 9.05
CA PRO A 626 -2.84 -50.52 7.87
C PRO A 626 -3.98 -51.08 7.01
N GLY A 627 -4.37 -50.37 5.95
CA GLY A 627 -5.40 -50.86 5.04
C GLY A 627 -5.98 -49.88 4.02
N GLU A 628 -5.82 -48.57 4.17
CA GLU A 628 -6.34 -47.59 3.21
C GLU A 628 -5.23 -46.92 2.39
N SER A 629 -4.74 -47.65 1.39
CA SER A 629 -4.02 -47.06 0.28
C SER A 629 -5.05 -46.58 -0.77
N LEU A 630 -5.40 -45.29 -0.76
CA LEU A 630 -5.80 -44.50 -1.94
C LEU A 630 -6.27 -43.10 -1.53
N GLY A 631 -5.58 -42.07 -2.02
CA GLY A 631 -6.13 -40.70 -2.11
C GLY A 631 -5.66 -39.71 -1.06
N LEU A 632 -4.34 -39.47 -0.94
CA LEU A 632 -3.91 -38.14 -0.52
C LEU A 632 -4.23 -37.18 -1.68
N GLU A 633 -5.47 -36.66 -1.71
CA GLU A 633 -5.81 -35.53 -2.57
C GLU A 633 -4.84 -34.40 -2.23
N ARG A 634 -3.80 -34.22 -3.06
CA ARG A 634 -3.28 -32.89 -3.35
C ARG A 634 -4.52 -32.07 -3.68
N THR A 635 -4.89 -31.14 -2.80
CA THR A 635 -6.01 -30.23 -3.00
C THR A 635 -6.01 -29.80 -4.45
N GLY A 636 -7.01 -30.29 -5.20
CA GLY A 636 -7.11 -30.05 -6.63
C GLY A 636 -7.13 -28.55 -6.95
N PRO A 637 -7.03 -28.18 -8.23
CA PRO A 637 -7.14 -26.78 -8.63
C PRO A 637 -8.40 -26.19 -7.99
N VAL A 638 -8.22 -25.10 -7.24
CA VAL A 638 -9.28 -24.31 -6.59
C VAL A 638 -10.57 -24.41 -7.39
N ASP A 639 -11.60 -25.02 -6.79
CA ASP A 639 -12.85 -25.39 -7.47
C ASP A 639 -13.37 -24.20 -8.28
N MET A 640 -13.16 -24.26 -9.61
CA MET A 640 -13.45 -23.15 -10.52
C MET A 640 -14.92 -23.14 -10.96
N LEU A 641 -15.71 -24.13 -10.55
CA LEU A 641 -17.14 -24.17 -10.82
C LEU A 641 -17.89 -23.18 -9.93
N GLU A 642 -18.10 -21.98 -10.47
CA GLU A 642 -19.01 -21.00 -9.89
C GLU A 642 -20.45 -21.54 -9.97
N THR A 643 -21.21 -21.46 -8.87
CA THR A 643 -22.64 -21.77 -8.93
C THR A 643 -23.34 -20.78 -9.87
N PRO A 644 -24.32 -21.22 -10.69
CA PRO A 644 -24.98 -20.35 -11.66
C PRO A 644 -25.62 -19.11 -11.02
N LEU A 645 -26.18 -19.28 -9.81
CA LEU A 645 -26.80 -18.21 -9.04
C LEU A 645 -25.75 -17.21 -8.51
N GLY A 646 -24.67 -17.70 -7.91
CA GLY A 646 -23.59 -16.85 -7.38
C GLY A 646 -22.94 -16.00 -8.47
N LYS A 647 -22.77 -16.58 -9.67
CA LYS A 647 -22.24 -15.86 -10.84
C LYS A 647 -23.15 -14.73 -11.31
N LYS A 648 -24.48 -14.94 -11.34
CA LYS A 648 -25.46 -13.89 -11.69
C LYS A 648 -25.43 -12.76 -10.66
N LEU A 649 -25.45 -13.10 -9.37
CA LEU A 649 -25.42 -12.13 -8.28
C LEU A 649 -24.15 -11.26 -8.31
N LEU A 650 -22.97 -11.89 -8.48
CA LEU A 650 -21.70 -11.18 -8.57
C LEU A 650 -21.66 -10.21 -9.75
N LYS A 651 -22.15 -10.63 -10.93
CA LYS A 651 -22.23 -9.76 -12.10
C LYS A 651 -23.18 -8.59 -11.86
N ALA A 652 -24.35 -8.84 -11.28
CA ALA A 652 -25.31 -7.78 -10.97
C ALA A 652 -24.73 -6.77 -9.96
N SER A 653 -24.09 -7.25 -8.89
CA SER A 653 -23.48 -6.39 -7.87
C SER A 653 -22.26 -5.62 -8.43
N GLY A 654 -21.44 -6.24 -9.27
CA GLY A 654 -20.33 -5.56 -9.93
C GLY A 654 -20.81 -4.49 -10.91
N LEU A 655 -21.86 -4.77 -11.67
CA LEU A 655 -22.49 -3.80 -12.56
C LEU A 655 -23.08 -2.62 -11.77
N LEU A 656 -23.80 -2.89 -10.67
CA LEU A 656 -24.34 -1.85 -9.80
C LEU A 656 -23.25 -0.93 -9.27
N LEU A 657 -22.13 -1.50 -8.81
CA LEU A 657 -20.97 -0.74 -8.34
C LEU A 657 -20.39 0.18 -9.43
N LEU A 658 -20.26 -0.31 -10.66
CA LEU A 658 -19.79 0.50 -11.80
C LEU A 658 -20.80 1.59 -12.18
N VAL A 659 -22.10 1.31 -12.11
CA VAL A 659 -23.15 2.31 -12.36
C VAL A 659 -23.10 3.41 -11.29
N LEU A 660 -22.95 3.06 -10.02
CA LEU A 660 -22.80 4.03 -8.93
C LEU A 660 -21.55 4.90 -9.10
N LEU A 661 -20.44 4.30 -9.55
CA LEU A 661 -19.21 5.02 -9.85
C LEU A 661 -19.41 6.05 -10.97
N VAL A 662 -20.06 5.65 -12.07
CA VAL A 662 -20.35 6.54 -13.20
C VAL A 662 -21.30 7.66 -12.78
N LEU A 663 -22.37 7.34 -12.06
CA LEU A 663 -23.30 8.34 -11.52
C LEU A 663 -22.59 9.32 -10.58
N GLY A 664 -21.71 8.84 -9.71
CA GLY A 664 -20.88 9.69 -8.86
C GLY A 664 -20.03 10.65 -9.67
N HIS A 665 -19.32 10.16 -10.69
CA HIS A 665 -18.53 11.02 -11.57
C HIS A 665 -19.37 12.04 -12.35
N ILE A 666 -20.60 11.70 -12.76
CA ILE A 666 -21.52 12.63 -13.43
C ILE A 666 -22.00 13.72 -12.46
N LEU A 667 -22.31 13.36 -11.21
CA LEU A 667 -22.80 14.30 -10.20
C LEU A 667 -21.75 15.34 -9.78
N PHE A 668 -20.47 14.99 -9.86
CA PHE A 668 -19.33 15.85 -9.50
C PHE A 668 -18.48 16.23 -10.72
N PHE A 669 -19.06 16.16 -11.92
CA PHE A 669 -18.42 16.56 -13.17
C PHE A 669 -18.21 18.08 -13.22
#